data_AF-A0A2E5VVI5-F1
#
_entry.id   AF-A0A2E5VVI5-F1
#
_cell.length_a   1.000
_cell.length_b   1.000
_cell.length_c   1.000
_cell.angle_alpha   90.00
_cell.angle_beta   90.00
_cell.angle_gamma   90.00
#
_symmetry.space_group_name_H-M   'P 1'
#
loop_
_entity.id
_entity.type
_entity.pdbx_description
1 polymer ?
#
loop_
_entity_poly.entity_id
_entity_poly.type
_entity_poly.pdbx_seq_one_letter_code
_entity_poly.pdbx_strand_id
1 'polypeptide(L)'
;MLNCASKGSAAPLALLFTVVSMFFTTAYLKNSFSQAAMEKYRYTEWKALYAAEAGLNDVGIIVLPYITSDTLLLPNGVMYGEDEKNQPIGMYKDIACSTQLIPNTTRKEYKAYSTGVAEYLTSSGTPVSIERRVFTSMVPQGFEEFMYFTHEEAPIGPGNTGTVNFGGSDDLEGKVHTNGSMTFSQFGCPDFSGEVNITFEAIEQNGNAINWGGCNEGVFEDDDGNTILDTVSQIIFPPDNSAEVARQNATKIFTADDKLFRSGKTDTLIMTEINFVEGGYWATQWTYNIPPVGSPPAEYDFTWVDPESYPGNSLALGEPNSARFAIPGGFESEVGYDATWLVVSGNDLNGIPVDPDLFDSGDNVTLINEAGNVASGFEVANAIPFGDNVAISIGPGFFTSNPPNAPPAAFGFVPGEVITLTNLDAPTGLAEDFEWNENTLYHDHDLTEANPENWDSYCGAGDRQHFDFDYWVAGGINCDIFTCPNEIYNSEHVYMSRTFFSRRSSPQIIYIKGGQVLVRGVVDGQYTIVTDDYTEYRVHSSSSTVDRVWGNIWLIDDIVYSDSYGNGQIIHPQDGGTNNVLGLIAGGSVIIANTLPNGARGGGAGNGNIKINAAILAMNGGFISQYWQNTTSGYSGPLITNYDPRPIGDGRGGHRNNYRPESQTGIYSTNNQGDYRGFVRLWGSVVQFRRGYMKRNQTGPYMTGDIGYDKDYHYDWNLKLNPPPYFPDLQNTNNTVILKMASYGEASRTND
;
A
#
# COMPACT_ATOMS: atom_id res chain seq x y z
N MET A 1 77.05 1.80 -96.07
CA MET A 1 77.81 2.12 -94.86
C MET A 1 76.95 1.75 -93.67
N LEU A 2 77.53 0.90 -92.80
CA LEU A 2 77.13 0.54 -91.43
C LEU A 2 75.79 -0.22 -91.31
N ASN A 3 75.83 -1.55 -91.09
CA ASN A 3 76.03 -2.25 -89.78
C ASN A 3 74.88 -1.95 -88.81
N CYS A 4 74.21 -2.90 -88.16
CA CYS A 4 74.68 -4.18 -87.65
C CYS A 4 73.49 -5.14 -87.45
N ALA A 5 73.81 -6.43 -87.44
CA ALA A 5 72.91 -7.53 -87.17
C ALA A 5 72.37 -7.56 -85.72
N SER A 6 71.11 -8.00 -85.54
CA SER A 6 70.80 -8.98 -84.50
C SER A 6 69.63 -9.88 -84.94
N LYS A 7 69.97 -11.10 -85.37
CA LYS A 7 69.04 -12.24 -85.28
C LYS A 7 68.85 -12.56 -83.79
N GLY A 8 67.61 -12.81 -83.39
CA GLY A 8 67.21 -13.20 -82.03
C GLY A 8 66.63 -12.02 -81.25
N SER A 9 65.35 -12.03 -80.91
CA SER A 9 64.98 -12.44 -79.55
C SER A 9 63.48 -12.78 -79.42
N ALA A 10 62.90 -13.56 -80.34
CA ALA A 10 61.55 -14.10 -80.10
C ALA A 10 61.52 -15.01 -78.85
N ALA A 11 62.61 -15.77 -78.63
CA ALA A 11 62.72 -16.67 -77.48
C ALA A 11 62.85 -15.94 -76.12
N PRO A 12 63.74 -14.95 -75.91
CA PRO A 12 63.78 -14.20 -74.64
C PRO A 12 62.55 -13.33 -74.38
N LEU A 13 61.90 -12.77 -75.41
CA LEU A 13 60.64 -12.03 -75.26
C LEU A 13 59.47 -12.97 -74.88
N ALA A 14 59.38 -14.14 -75.51
CA ALA A 14 58.43 -15.18 -75.13
C ALA A 14 58.69 -15.73 -73.72
N LEU A 15 59.96 -15.83 -73.32
CA LEU A 15 60.38 -16.21 -71.97
C LEU A 15 60.00 -15.15 -70.93
N LEU A 16 60.14 -13.86 -71.27
CA LEU A 16 59.67 -12.75 -70.44
C LEU A 16 58.14 -12.76 -70.28
N PHE A 17 57.39 -12.94 -71.38
CA PHE A 17 55.92 -13.03 -71.33
C PHE A 17 55.42 -14.27 -70.58
N THR A 18 56.13 -15.40 -70.65
CA THR A 18 55.79 -16.59 -69.83
C THR A 18 56.11 -16.38 -68.36
N VAL A 19 57.23 -15.74 -68.02
CA VAL A 19 57.56 -15.38 -66.63
C VAL A 19 56.53 -14.39 -66.07
N VAL A 20 56.18 -13.34 -66.82
CA VAL A 20 55.17 -12.35 -66.44
C VAL A 20 53.78 -13.00 -66.31
N SER A 21 53.40 -13.89 -67.23
CA SER A 21 52.15 -14.66 -67.15
C SER A 21 52.12 -15.59 -65.93
N MET A 22 53.23 -16.26 -65.62
CA MET A 22 53.36 -17.05 -64.38
C MET A 22 53.27 -16.17 -63.14
N PHE A 23 53.84 -14.97 -63.14
CA PHE A 23 53.70 -14.00 -62.05
C PHE A 23 52.25 -13.53 -61.87
N PHE A 24 51.54 -13.22 -62.95
CA PHE A 24 50.12 -12.88 -62.89
C PHE A 24 49.26 -14.06 -62.41
N THR A 25 49.56 -15.27 -62.89
CA THR A 25 48.84 -16.49 -62.49
C THR A 25 49.08 -16.81 -61.01
N THR A 26 50.32 -16.71 -60.53
CA THR A 26 50.66 -16.92 -59.11
C THR A 26 50.09 -15.84 -58.20
N ALA A 27 50.11 -14.57 -58.62
CA ALA A 27 49.46 -13.48 -57.90
C ALA A 27 47.93 -13.64 -57.83
N TYR A 28 47.30 -14.03 -58.94
CA TYR A 28 45.87 -14.31 -59.00
C TYR A 28 45.49 -15.49 -58.11
N LEU A 29 46.22 -16.61 -58.18
CA LEU A 29 46.01 -17.77 -57.32
C LEU A 29 46.19 -17.41 -55.84
N LYS A 30 47.24 -16.64 -55.49
CA LYS A 30 47.45 -16.16 -54.13
C LYS A 30 46.27 -15.32 -53.63
N ASN A 31 45.77 -14.40 -54.46
CA ASN A 31 44.62 -13.58 -54.11
C ASN A 31 43.33 -14.42 -53.97
N SER A 32 43.08 -15.35 -54.90
CA SER A 32 41.92 -16.24 -54.86
C SER A 32 41.93 -17.15 -53.63
N PHE A 33 43.07 -17.73 -53.26
CA PHE A 33 43.21 -18.51 -52.03
C PHE A 33 43.00 -17.66 -50.77
N SER A 34 43.50 -16.42 -50.77
CA SER A 34 43.27 -15.48 -49.66
C SER A 34 41.80 -15.10 -49.53
N GLN A 35 41.10 -14.88 -50.65
CA GLN A 35 39.67 -14.59 -50.66
C GLN A 35 38.84 -15.78 -50.17
N ALA A 36 39.11 -16.99 -50.69
CA ALA A 36 38.41 -18.20 -50.27
C ALA A 36 38.63 -18.54 -48.79
N ALA A 37 39.84 -18.32 -48.26
CA ALA A 37 40.12 -18.50 -46.84
C ALA A 37 39.36 -17.48 -45.97
N MET A 38 39.29 -16.24 -46.42
CA MET A 38 38.56 -15.17 -45.73
C MET A 38 37.04 -15.40 -45.78
N GLU A 39 36.50 -15.90 -46.89
CA GLU A 39 35.09 -16.27 -47.00
C GLU A 39 34.73 -17.41 -46.05
N LYS A 40 35.54 -18.47 -46.00
CA LYS A 40 35.36 -19.57 -45.03
C LYS A 40 35.40 -19.09 -43.59
N TYR A 41 36.33 -18.20 -43.27
CA TYR A 41 36.42 -17.58 -41.94
C TYR A 41 35.15 -16.80 -41.61
N ARG A 42 34.73 -15.87 -42.48
CA ARG A 42 33.51 -15.05 -42.29
C ARG A 42 32.26 -15.91 -42.16
N TYR A 43 32.12 -16.93 -43.00
CA TYR A 43 30.97 -17.83 -42.94
C TYR A 43 30.93 -18.61 -41.61
N THR A 44 32.09 -19.09 -41.14
CA THR A 44 32.18 -19.81 -39.87
C THR A 44 31.97 -18.89 -38.67
N GLU A 45 32.38 -17.63 -38.78
CA GLU A 45 32.07 -16.57 -37.82
C GLU A 45 30.56 -16.33 -37.69
N TRP A 46 29.84 -16.22 -38.81
CA TRP A 46 28.37 -16.13 -38.79
C TRP A 46 27.71 -17.38 -38.19
N LYS A 47 28.22 -18.58 -38.49
CA LYS A 47 27.74 -19.83 -37.87
C LYS A 47 27.95 -19.84 -36.35
N ALA A 48 29.10 -19.38 -35.88
CA ALA A 48 29.38 -19.27 -34.45
C ALA A 48 28.45 -18.25 -33.79
N LEU A 49 28.23 -17.08 -34.41
CA LEU A 49 27.30 -16.07 -33.90
C LEU A 49 25.87 -16.61 -33.81
N TYR A 50 25.39 -17.26 -34.88
CA TYR A 50 24.06 -17.85 -34.93
C TYR A 50 23.87 -18.97 -33.89
N ALA A 51 24.88 -19.81 -33.69
CA ALA A 51 24.87 -20.80 -32.61
C ALA A 51 24.82 -20.11 -31.23
N ALA A 52 25.58 -19.03 -31.03
CA ALA A 52 25.58 -18.28 -29.78
C ALA A 52 24.19 -17.68 -29.48
N GLU A 53 23.55 -17.06 -30.48
CA GLU A 53 22.18 -16.53 -30.41
C GLU A 53 21.17 -17.62 -30.06
N ALA A 54 21.30 -18.81 -30.66
CA ALA A 54 20.45 -19.94 -30.36
C ALA A 54 20.57 -20.38 -28.89
N GLY A 55 21.79 -20.52 -28.36
CA GLY A 55 21.99 -20.85 -26.94
C GLY A 55 21.42 -19.79 -25.99
N LEU A 56 21.44 -18.52 -26.41
CA LEU A 56 20.84 -17.43 -25.65
C LEU A 56 19.31 -17.53 -25.63
N ASN A 57 18.69 -17.85 -26.77
CA ASN A 57 17.23 -17.95 -26.88
C ASN A 57 16.67 -19.27 -26.29
N ASP A 58 17.32 -20.39 -26.56
CA ASP A 58 16.86 -21.73 -26.16
C ASP A 58 17.03 -21.99 -24.65
N VAL A 59 17.95 -21.27 -23.99
CA VAL A 59 18.29 -21.52 -22.58
C VAL A 59 18.45 -20.22 -21.80
N GLY A 60 19.31 -19.32 -22.25
CA GLY A 60 19.69 -18.11 -21.51
C GLY A 60 18.48 -17.28 -21.07
N ILE A 61 17.68 -16.80 -22.04
CA ILE A 61 16.50 -15.97 -21.82
C ILE A 61 15.40 -16.72 -21.04
N ILE A 62 15.24 -18.02 -21.28
CA ILE A 62 14.21 -18.84 -20.62
C ILE A 62 14.51 -19.00 -19.14
N VAL A 63 15.78 -19.22 -18.77
CA VAL A 63 16.17 -19.42 -17.37
C VAL A 63 16.33 -18.10 -16.62
N LEU A 64 16.57 -17.00 -17.34
CA LEU A 64 16.89 -15.69 -16.75
C LEU A 64 15.88 -15.21 -15.69
N PRO A 65 14.54 -15.33 -15.87
CA PRO A 65 13.57 -14.97 -14.83
C PRO A 65 13.61 -15.83 -13.56
N TYR A 66 14.22 -17.02 -13.62
CA TYR A 66 14.22 -18.02 -12.54
C TYR A 66 15.48 -17.96 -11.66
N ILE A 67 16.48 -17.16 -12.03
CA ILE A 67 17.74 -17.14 -11.29
C ILE A 67 17.60 -16.41 -9.96
N THR A 68 18.16 -17.00 -8.90
CA THR A 68 18.27 -16.39 -7.57
C THR A 68 19.70 -15.94 -7.26
N SER A 69 20.67 -16.46 -8.01
CA SER A 69 22.10 -16.09 -7.94
C SER A 69 22.77 -16.30 -9.30
N ASP A 70 23.95 -15.71 -9.46
CA ASP A 70 24.78 -15.92 -10.65
C ASP A 70 25.02 -17.40 -10.90
N THR A 71 24.72 -17.85 -12.11
CA THR A 71 24.68 -19.27 -12.47
C THR A 71 25.30 -19.49 -13.84
N LEU A 72 26.22 -20.46 -13.95
CA LEU A 72 26.74 -20.95 -15.22
C LEU A 72 26.00 -22.22 -15.63
N LEU A 73 25.34 -22.17 -16.77
CA LEU A 73 24.58 -23.25 -17.39
C LEU A 73 25.36 -23.80 -18.59
N LEU A 74 25.22 -25.11 -18.83
CA LEU A 74 25.74 -25.81 -20.01
C LEU A 74 27.22 -25.50 -20.37
N PRO A 75 28.18 -25.77 -19.47
CA PRO A 75 29.60 -25.53 -19.74
C PRO A 75 30.15 -26.44 -20.86
N ASN A 76 29.59 -27.64 -21.04
CA ASN A 76 30.06 -28.61 -22.04
C ASN A 76 29.46 -28.41 -23.44
N GLY A 77 28.45 -27.54 -23.57
CA GLY A 77 27.80 -27.18 -24.82
C GLY A 77 26.85 -28.19 -25.45
N VAL A 78 26.06 -27.72 -26.41
CA VAL A 78 25.06 -28.49 -27.17
C VAL A 78 25.19 -28.15 -28.66
N MET A 79 25.22 -29.19 -29.50
CA MET A 79 25.26 -29.02 -30.96
C MET A 79 23.95 -28.42 -31.47
N TYR A 80 24.03 -27.44 -32.36
CA TYR A 80 22.89 -26.67 -32.84
C TYR A 80 22.78 -26.67 -34.37
N GLY A 81 21.54 -26.85 -34.84
CA GLY A 81 21.15 -26.87 -36.25
C GLY A 81 21.72 -28.04 -37.04
N GLU A 82 21.23 -28.23 -38.27
CA GLU A 82 21.79 -29.18 -39.23
C GLU A 82 21.95 -28.49 -40.59
N ASP A 83 23.09 -28.69 -41.26
CA ASP A 83 23.32 -28.23 -42.62
C ASP A 83 22.69 -29.18 -43.67
N GLU A 84 22.86 -28.86 -44.97
CA GLU A 84 22.35 -29.68 -46.08
C GLU A 84 22.86 -31.13 -46.10
N LYS A 85 23.83 -31.48 -45.24
CA LYS A 85 24.45 -32.80 -45.12
C LYS A 85 24.18 -33.44 -43.75
N ASN A 86 23.20 -32.93 -43.01
CA ASN A 86 22.86 -33.32 -41.63
C ASN A 86 24.07 -33.24 -40.68
N GLN A 87 24.99 -32.29 -40.91
CA GLN A 87 26.05 -31.99 -39.95
C GLN A 87 25.67 -30.77 -39.11
N PRO A 88 26.05 -30.72 -37.83
CA PRO A 88 25.76 -29.58 -37.00
C PRO A 88 26.29 -28.25 -37.55
N ILE A 89 25.49 -27.20 -37.47
CA ILE A 89 25.89 -25.86 -37.94
C ILE A 89 26.97 -25.27 -37.00
N GLY A 90 26.83 -25.53 -35.70
CA GLY A 90 27.77 -25.13 -34.65
C GLY A 90 27.40 -25.75 -33.30
N MET A 91 27.98 -25.22 -32.22
CA MET A 91 27.70 -25.59 -30.84
C MET A 91 27.56 -24.32 -30.00
N TYR A 92 26.61 -24.25 -29.08
CA TYR A 92 26.61 -23.22 -28.04
C TYR A 92 27.06 -23.80 -26.71
N LYS A 93 27.78 -23.02 -25.89
CA LYS A 93 28.29 -23.39 -24.56
C LYS A 93 28.46 -22.14 -23.68
N ASP A 94 28.84 -22.36 -22.42
CA ASP A 94 29.19 -21.31 -21.46
C ASP A 94 28.07 -20.27 -21.29
N ILE A 95 26.84 -20.75 -21.06
CA ILE A 95 25.68 -19.90 -20.90
C ILE A 95 25.66 -19.37 -19.46
N ALA A 96 26.07 -18.12 -19.25
CA ALA A 96 26.15 -17.53 -17.92
C ALA A 96 24.99 -16.56 -17.70
N CYS A 97 24.22 -16.74 -16.63
CA CYS A 97 23.14 -15.85 -16.22
C CYS A 97 23.49 -15.18 -14.88
N SER A 98 23.24 -13.88 -14.76
CA SER A 98 23.60 -13.08 -13.58
C SER A 98 22.62 -11.94 -13.35
N THR A 99 22.60 -11.39 -12.13
CA THR A 99 21.83 -10.19 -11.80
C THR A 99 22.73 -9.12 -11.18
N GLN A 100 22.54 -7.87 -11.58
CA GLN A 100 23.28 -6.74 -11.01
C GLN A 100 22.38 -5.54 -10.77
N LEU A 101 22.60 -4.79 -9.68
CA LEU A 101 21.86 -3.55 -9.45
C LEU A 101 22.29 -2.49 -10.48
N ILE A 102 21.32 -1.84 -11.13
CA ILE A 102 21.63 -0.74 -12.05
C ILE A 102 22.08 0.47 -11.22
N PRO A 103 23.25 1.07 -11.50
CA PRO A 103 23.77 2.19 -10.73
C PRO A 103 22.75 3.34 -10.63
N ASN A 104 22.59 3.89 -9.41
CA ASN A 104 21.67 5.00 -9.09
C ASN A 104 20.18 4.70 -9.30
N THR A 105 19.78 3.42 -9.37
CA THR A 105 18.38 3.01 -9.42
C THR A 105 18.08 1.97 -8.33
N THR A 106 16.81 1.62 -8.17
CA THR A 106 16.37 0.50 -7.33
C THR A 106 16.12 -0.79 -8.11
N ARG A 107 16.40 -0.82 -9.43
CA ARG A 107 16.12 -1.96 -10.31
C ARG A 107 17.36 -2.83 -10.53
N LYS A 108 17.13 -4.14 -10.63
CA LYS A 108 18.15 -5.11 -11.03
C LYS A 108 18.10 -5.32 -12.55
N GLU A 109 19.27 -5.39 -13.16
CA GLU A 109 19.50 -5.82 -14.53
C GLU A 109 19.85 -7.30 -14.53
N TYR A 110 19.21 -8.04 -15.42
CA TYR A 110 19.42 -9.47 -15.63
C TYR A 110 20.24 -9.65 -16.90
N LYS A 111 21.38 -10.32 -16.81
CA LYS A 111 22.27 -10.54 -17.94
C LYS A 111 22.44 -12.01 -18.24
N ALA A 112 22.29 -12.37 -19.50
CA ALA A 112 22.64 -13.68 -20.01
C ALA A 112 23.73 -13.56 -21.09
N TYR A 113 24.71 -14.45 -21.04
CA TYR A 113 25.74 -14.62 -22.05
C TYR A 113 25.63 -16.00 -22.69
N SER A 114 26.04 -16.13 -23.94
CA SER A 114 26.15 -17.40 -24.64
C SER A 114 27.35 -17.39 -25.58
N THR A 115 28.13 -18.48 -25.62
CA THR A 115 29.28 -18.62 -26.51
C THR A 115 28.99 -19.66 -27.57
N GLY A 116 28.98 -19.24 -28.83
CA GLY A 116 28.87 -20.13 -29.99
C GLY A 116 30.24 -20.49 -30.55
N VAL A 117 30.38 -21.74 -30.98
CA VAL A 117 31.59 -22.36 -31.52
C VAL A 117 31.25 -22.98 -32.86
N ALA A 118 32.03 -22.65 -33.89
CA ALA A 118 31.93 -23.29 -35.20
C ALA A 118 33.32 -23.60 -35.75
N GLU A 119 33.43 -24.71 -36.48
CA GLU A 119 34.71 -25.20 -37.00
C GLU A 119 34.71 -25.27 -38.52
N TYR A 120 35.86 -24.98 -39.13
CA TYR A 120 36.09 -25.23 -40.55
C TYR A 120 37.47 -25.81 -40.80
N LEU A 121 37.59 -26.58 -41.88
CA LEU A 121 38.86 -27.11 -42.35
C LEU A 121 39.53 -26.12 -43.31
N THR A 122 40.76 -25.75 -42.99
CA THR A 122 41.65 -25.02 -43.88
C THR A 122 41.96 -25.82 -45.14
N SER A 123 42.48 -25.17 -46.18
CA SER A 123 42.91 -25.84 -47.41
C SER A 123 44.03 -26.88 -47.18
N SER A 124 44.69 -26.87 -46.02
CA SER A 124 45.68 -27.86 -45.59
C SER A 124 45.10 -28.98 -44.71
N GLY A 125 43.79 -29.01 -44.48
CA GLY A 125 43.12 -30.03 -43.65
C GLY A 125 43.24 -29.80 -42.14
N THR A 126 43.76 -28.64 -41.71
CA THR A 126 43.83 -28.28 -40.28
C THR A 126 42.48 -27.71 -39.84
N PRO A 127 41.87 -28.22 -38.75
CA PRO A 127 40.65 -27.65 -38.19
C PRO A 127 40.97 -26.32 -37.50
N VAL A 128 40.13 -25.33 -37.76
CA VAL A 128 40.15 -24.01 -37.09
C VAL A 128 38.79 -23.81 -36.44
N SER A 129 38.81 -23.57 -35.14
CA SER A 129 37.63 -23.27 -34.33
C SER A 129 37.51 -21.75 -34.13
N ILE A 130 36.32 -21.22 -34.39
CA ILE A 130 35.97 -19.83 -34.15
C ILE A 130 34.93 -19.78 -33.04
N GLU A 131 35.18 -18.93 -32.05
CA GLU A 131 34.25 -18.66 -30.97
C GLU A 131 33.72 -17.22 -31.06
N ARG A 132 32.42 -17.05 -30.86
CA ARG A 132 31.74 -15.76 -30.77
C ARG A 132 30.85 -15.77 -29.52
N ARG A 133 30.86 -14.68 -28.75
CA ARG A 133 30.08 -14.56 -27.52
C ARG A 133 29.07 -13.45 -27.67
N VAL A 134 27.82 -13.73 -27.38
CA VAL A 134 26.73 -12.75 -27.38
C VAL A 134 26.21 -12.56 -25.97
N PHE A 135 25.57 -11.44 -25.74
CA PHE A 135 24.88 -11.14 -24.50
C PHE A 135 23.52 -10.51 -24.76
N THR A 136 22.62 -10.71 -23.81
CA THR A 136 21.40 -9.92 -23.67
C THR A 136 21.33 -9.41 -22.24
N SER A 137 20.78 -8.22 -22.10
CA SER A 137 20.39 -7.64 -20.84
C SER A 137 18.90 -7.42 -20.85
N MET A 138 18.24 -7.74 -19.75
CA MET A 138 16.83 -7.54 -19.52
C MET A 138 16.60 -6.85 -18.18
N VAL A 139 15.52 -6.08 -18.08
CA VAL A 139 15.10 -5.43 -16.84
C VAL A 139 13.67 -5.86 -16.50
N PRO A 140 13.31 -5.97 -15.22
CA PRO A 140 11.93 -6.21 -14.83
C PRO A 140 10.99 -5.15 -15.38
N GLN A 141 9.82 -5.61 -15.81
CA GLN A 141 8.65 -4.73 -15.96
C GLN A 141 7.98 -4.60 -14.60
N GLY A 142 7.50 -3.41 -14.28
CA GLY A 142 6.77 -3.15 -13.05
C GLY A 142 5.35 -2.69 -13.30
N PHE A 143 4.56 -2.67 -12.23
CA PHE A 143 3.16 -2.24 -12.25
C PHE A 143 2.97 -0.78 -12.67
N GLU A 144 4.02 0.05 -12.57
CA GLU A 144 4.02 1.42 -13.07
C GLU A 144 3.90 1.54 -14.60
N GLU A 145 3.94 0.43 -15.35
CA GLU A 145 3.77 0.43 -16.80
C GLU A 145 2.33 0.69 -17.25
N PHE A 146 1.35 0.40 -16.40
CA PHE A 146 -0.06 0.52 -16.72
C PHE A 146 -0.59 1.91 -16.34
N MET A 147 -1.31 2.56 -17.25
CA MET A 147 -2.19 3.67 -16.86
C MET A 147 -3.27 3.15 -15.90
N TYR A 148 -3.86 2.01 -16.25
CA TYR A 148 -4.92 1.40 -15.48
C TYR A 148 -4.78 -0.13 -15.49
N PHE A 149 -4.55 -0.72 -14.32
CA PHE A 149 -4.56 -2.16 -14.10
C PHE A 149 -5.58 -2.51 -13.04
N THR A 150 -6.44 -3.49 -13.33
CA THR A 150 -7.38 -4.04 -12.35
C THR A 150 -7.33 -5.57 -12.35
N HIS A 151 -7.16 -6.16 -11.17
CA HIS A 151 -7.19 -7.63 -11.04
C HIS A 151 -8.62 -8.18 -11.21
N GLU A 152 -9.60 -7.56 -10.53
CA GLU A 152 -11.01 -7.90 -10.66
C GLU A 152 -11.81 -6.64 -11.02
N GLU A 153 -12.47 -6.63 -12.18
CA GLU A 153 -13.44 -5.59 -12.58
C GLU A 153 -14.77 -5.71 -11.80
N ALA A 154 -14.65 -6.01 -10.51
CA ALA A 154 -15.70 -5.94 -9.52
C ALA A 154 -15.56 -4.63 -8.72
N PRO A 155 -16.67 -3.98 -8.36
CA PRO A 155 -16.62 -2.80 -7.50
C PRO A 155 -16.05 -3.06 -6.11
N ILE A 156 -15.41 -2.03 -5.56
CA ILE A 156 -15.03 -1.93 -4.15
C ILE A 156 -15.45 -0.58 -3.55
N GLY A 157 -15.72 -0.55 -2.25
CA GLY A 157 -16.27 0.59 -1.52
C GLY A 157 -17.69 0.34 -0.97
N PRO A 158 -18.13 1.14 0.01
CA PRO A 158 -19.41 0.97 0.70
C PRO A 158 -20.64 1.16 -0.22
N GLY A 159 -21.73 0.45 0.10
CA GLY A 159 -22.95 0.50 -0.71
C GLY A 159 -22.72 -0.07 -2.10
N ASN A 160 -22.11 -1.24 -2.18
CA ASN A 160 -21.70 -1.82 -3.44
C ASN A 160 -22.89 -2.37 -4.23
N THR A 161 -23.11 -1.90 -5.46
CA THR A 161 -24.20 -2.37 -6.34
C THR A 161 -23.86 -3.64 -7.13
N GLY A 162 -22.62 -4.14 -7.03
CA GLY A 162 -22.13 -5.26 -7.82
C GLY A 162 -21.92 -4.95 -9.30
N THR A 163 -22.10 -3.69 -9.74
CA THR A 163 -21.92 -3.27 -11.12
C THR A 163 -20.98 -2.08 -11.22
N VAL A 164 -19.99 -2.18 -12.12
CA VAL A 164 -19.11 -1.08 -12.52
C VAL A 164 -19.04 -1.05 -14.04
N ASN A 165 -19.03 0.15 -14.62
CA ASN A 165 -18.93 0.32 -16.07
C ASN A 165 -18.01 1.47 -16.45
N PHE A 166 -17.41 1.36 -17.63
CA PHE A 166 -16.75 2.49 -18.27
C PHE A 166 -17.78 3.29 -19.08
N GLY A 167 -17.74 4.61 -18.99
CA GLY A 167 -18.74 5.49 -19.61
C GLY A 167 -18.14 6.68 -20.36
N GLY A 168 -19.01 7.54 -20.89
CA GLY A 168 -18.62 8.69 -21.75
C GLY A 168 -17.77 9.79 -21.11
N SER A 169 -17.41 9.66 -19.84
CA SER A 169 -16.58 10.62 -19.10
C SER A 169 -15.33 9.97 -18.52
N ASP A 170 -15.01 8.76 -19.00
CA ASP A 170 -13.78 8.07 -18.68
C ASP A 170 -12.79 8.29 -19.83
N ASP A 171 -11.78 9.12 -19.60
CA ASP A 171 -10.65 9.36 -20.50
C ASP A 171 -9.38 8.73 -19.90
N LEU A 172 -8.79 7.76 -20.60
CA LEU A 172 -7.62 7.00 -20.15
C LEU A 172 -6.55 6.93 -21.24
N GLU A 173 -5.52 7.77 -21.11
CA GLU A 173 -4.33 7.73 -21.96
C GLU A 173 -3.28 6.77 -21.39
N GLY A 174 -2.91 5.77 -22.18
CA GLY A 174 -1.86 4.79 -21.87
C GLY A 174 -2.37 3.36 -21.81
N LYS A 175 -1.56 2.45 -21.26
CA LYS A 175 -1.86 1.02 -21.26
C LYS A 175 -2.94 0.67 -20.22
N VAL A 176 -4.03 0.07 -20.67
CA VAL A 176 -5.13 -0.43 -19.83
C VAL A 176 -5.07 -1.96 -19.79
N HIS A 177 -5.19 -2.56 -18.62
CA HIS A 177 -5.16 -4.01 -18.45
C HIS A 177 -6.20 -4.45 -17.42
N THR A 178 -6.93 -5.50 -17.73
CA THR A 178 -7.82 -6.18 -16.77
C THR A 178 -7.58 -7.67 -16.78
N ASN A 179 -7.44 -8.26 -15.58
CA ASN A 179 -7.49 -9.71 -15.42
C ASN A 179 -8.95 -10.24 -15.33
N GLY A 180 -9.94 -9.36 -15.25
CA GLY A 180 -11.37 -9.67 -15.32
C GLY A 180 -12.03 -9.22 -16.63
N SER A 181 -13.36 -9.19 -16.67
CA SER A 181 -14.13 -8.74 -17.83
C SER A 181 -14.45 -7.25 -17.79
N MET A 182 -14.39 -6.59 -18.94
CA MET A 182 -14.70 -5.17 -19.08
C MET A 182 -16.19 -4.96 -19.38
N THR A 183 -16.80 -3.97 -18.74
CA THR A 183 -18.22 -3.60 -18.99
C THR A 183 -18.33 -2.13 -19.36
N PHE A 184 -19.06 -1.84 -20.44
CA PHE A 184 -19.38 -0.49 -20.88
C PHE A 184 -20.79 -0.06 -20.48
N SER A 185 -20.95 1.25 -20.32
CA SER A 185 -22.22 1.90 -20.03
C SER A 185 -23.19 1.78 -21.22
N GLN A 186 -24.49 1.87 -20.93
CA GLN A 186 -25.52 2.10 -21.97
C GLN A 186 -25.55 3.55 -22.47
N PHE A 187 -24.88 4.46 -21.75
CA PHE A 187 -24.88 5.90 -21.99
C PHE A 187 -23.44 6.41 -22.07
N GLY A 188 -22.99 6.64 -23.31
CA GLY A 188 -21.63 7.10 -23.61
C GLY A 188 -20.59 5.98 -23.53
N CYS A 189 -19.47 6.18 -24.25
CA CYS A 189 -18.36 5.23 -24.34
C CYS A 189 -17.07 5.88 -23.87
N PRO A 190 -16.18 5.13 -23.21
CA PRO A 190 -14.90 5.66 -22.77
C PRO A 190 -14.02 6.04 -23.95
N ASP A 191 -13.01 6.85 -23.67
CA ASP A 191 -11.90 7.13 -24.56
C ASP A 191 -10.65 6.39 -24.05
N PHE A 192 -10.03 5.60 -24.93
CA PHE A 192 -8.82 4.85 -24.66
C PHE A 192 -7.75 5.25 -25.68
N SER A 193 -6.69 5.91 -25.23
CA SER A 193 -5.56 6.24 -26.10
C SER A 193 -4.32 5.44 -25.68
N GLY A 194 -4.31 4.15 -26.00
CA GLY A 194 -3.23 3.21 -25.71
C GLY A 194 -3.66 1.74 -25.80
N GLU A 195 -2.72 0.81 -25.63
CA GLU A 195 -2.98 -0.63 -25.66
C GLU A 195 -3.97 -1.05 -24.56
N VAL A 196 -5.00 -1.82 -24.90
CA VAL A 196 -5.98 -2.38 -23.96
C VAL A 196 -5.86 -3.90 -23.95
N ASN A 197 -5.59 -4.46 -22.78
CA ASN A 197 -5.37 -5.88 -22.59
C ASN A 197 -6.45 -6.53 -21.74
N ILE A 198 -6.95 -7.67 -22.21
CA ILE A 198 -7.81 -8.57 -21.45
C ILE A 198 -7.18 -9.95 -21.42
N THR A 199 -7.42 -10.74 -20.37
CA THR A 199 -6.78 -12.03 -20.22
C THR A 199 -7.50 -13.17 -20.94
N PHE A 200 -6.75 -14.17 -21.41
CA PHE A 200 -7.33 -15.42 -21.92
C PHE A 200 -8.23 -16.08 -20.86
N GLU A 201 -7.78 -16.06 -19.60
CA GLU A 201 -8.48 -16.62 -18.45
C GLU A 201 -9.83 -15.92 -18.20
N ALA A 202 -9.91 -14.60 -18.36
CA ALA A 202 -11.18 -13.87 -18.23
C ALA A 202 -12.19 -14.26 -19.31
N ILE A 203 -11.73 -14.50 -20.54
CA ILE A 203 -12.58 -14.97 -21.64
C ILE A 203 -13.10 -16.39 -21.36
N GLU A 204 -12.22 -17.28 -20.91
CA GLU A 204 -12.58 -18.67 -20.60
C GLU A 204 -13.57 -18.75 -19.43
N GLN A 205 -13.37 -17.94 -18.39
CA GLN A 205 -14.23 -17.95 -17.19
C GLN A 205 -15.62 -17.34 -17.46
N ASN A 206 -15.69 -16.25 -18.22
CA ASN A 206 -16.92 -15.48 -18.40
C ASN A 206 -17.63 -15.75 -19.74
N GLY A 207 -17.00 -16.50 -20.64
CA GLY A 207 -17.47 -16.77 -22.00
C GLY A 207 -17.32 -15.58 -22.97
N ASN A 208 -17.43 -14.35 -22.46
CA ASN A 208 -17.10 -13.12 -23.17
C ASN A 208 -16.35 -12.17 -22.22
N ALA A 209 -15.28 -11.56 -22.74
CA ALA A 209 -14.46 -10.60 -22.01
C ALA A 209 -15.06 -9.19 -21.95
N ILE A 210 -15.92 -8.82 -22.91
CA ILE A 210 -16.42 -7.45 -23.05
C ILE A 210 -17.94 -7.43 -23.10
N ASN A 211 -18.55 -6.71 -22.17
CA ASN A 211 -19.95 -6.34 -22.21
C ASN A 211 -20.11 -4.95 -22.83
N TRP A 212 -20.61 -4.91 -24.06
CA TRP A 212 -20.59 -3.72 -24.90
C TRP A 212 -21.51 -2.57 -24.47
N GLY A 213 -22.55 -2.83 -23.67
CA GLY A 213 -23.52 -1.78 -23.33
C GLY A 213 -24.05 -1.07 -24.59
N GLY A 214 -23.87 0.25 -24.64
CA GLY A 214 -24.22 1.10 -25.78
C GLY A 214 -23.08 1.36 -26.76
N CYS A 215 -21.93 0.71 -26.57
CA CYS A 215 -20.70 0.91 -27.33
C CYS A 215 -20.51 -0.15 -28.43
N ASN A 216 -19.51 0.08 -29.27
CA ASN A 216 -19.11 -0.82 -30.36
C ASN A 216 -17.57 -0.93 -30.41
N GLU A 217 -17.06 -1.77 -31.31
CA GLU A 217 -15.62 -2.04 -31.46
C GLU A 217 -14.77 -0.80 -31.72
N GLY A 218 -15.36 0.30 -32.20
CA GLY A 218 -14.67 1.57 -32.44
C GLY A 218 -14.09 2.24 -31.19
N VAL A 219 -14.47 1.81 -29.98
CA VAL A 219 -13.79 2.24 -28.73
C VAL A 219 -12.37 1.71 -28.60
N PHE A 220 -11.99 0.74 -29.44
CA PHE A 220 -10.66 0.16 -29.51
C PHE A 220 -9.99 0.43 -30.86
N GLU A 221 -10.40 1.45 -31.59
CA GLU A 221 -9.71 1.88 -32.81
C GLU A 221 -8.80 3.06 -32.50
N ASP A 222 -7.53 2.97 -32.91
CA ASP A 222 -6.62 4.13 -32.90
C ASP A 222 -6.94 5.13 -34.03
N ASP A 223 -6.21 6.25 -34.06
CA ASP A 223 -6.36 7.29 -35.09
C ASP A 223 -6.16 6.78 -36.53
N ASP A 224 -5.45 5.65 -36.70
CA ASP A 224 -5.18 5.01 -37.99
C ASP A 224 -6.18 3.86 -38.30
N GLY A 225 -7.13 3.58 -37.40
CA GLY A 225 -8.15 2.53 -37.52
C GLY A 225 -7.65 1.12 -37.18
N ASN A 226 -6.51 0.97 -36.52
CA ASN A 226 -6.04 -0.32 -36.01
C ASN A 226 -6.64 -0.61 -34.64
N THR A 227 -6.85 -1.91 -34.35
CA THR A 227 -7.30 -2.33 -33.03
C THR A 227 -6.20 -2.14 -31.99
N ILE A 228 -6.54 -1.47 -30.88
CA ILE A 228 -5.69 -1.36 -29.69
C ILE A 228 -6.01 -2.44 -28.63
N LEU A 229 -7.03 -3.26 -28.87
CA LEU A 229 -7.39 -4.39 -28.02
C LEU A 229 -6.51 -5.62 -28.33
N ASP A 230 -5.90 -6.18 -27.29
CA ASP A 230 -5.15 -7.45 -27.34
C ASP A 230 -5.59 -8.41 -26.22
N THR A 231 -5.35 -9.71 -26.44
CA THR A 231 -5.60 -10.76 -25.46
C THR A 231 -4.28 -11.37 -24.98
N VAL A 232 -4.03 -11.31 -23.68
CA VAL A 232 -2.75 -11.71 -23.07
C VAL A 232 -2.96 -12.70 -21.91
N SER A 233 -1.89 -13.25 -21.34
CA SER A 233 -2.00 -14.09 -20.14
C SER A 233 -2.20 -13.26 -18.88
N GLN A 234 -2.85 -13.86 -17.88
CA GLN A 234 -3.03 -13.25 -16.57
C GLN A 234 -1.71 -12.87 -15.88
N ILE A 235 -1.69 -11.67 -15.30
CA ILE A 235 -0.62 -11.19 -14.43
C ILE A 235 -1.01 -11.52 -12.98
N ILE A 236 -0.07 -12.08 -12.19
CA ILE A 236 -0.34 -12.38 -10.78
C ILE A 236 -0.57 -11.09 -10.00
N PHE A 237 -1.59 -11.11 -9.14
CA PHE A 237 -1.89 -10.04 -8.20
C PHE A 237 -2.55 -10.62 -6.94
N PRO A 238 -2.24 -10.13 -5.72
CA PRO A 238 -1.23 -9.13 -5.42
C PRO A 238 0.19 -9.66 -5.69
N PRO A 239 1.17 -8.79 -5.96
CA PRO A 239 2.55 -9.21 -6.17
C PRO A 239 3.21 -9.76 -4.89
N ASP A 240 3.61 -11.03 -4.90
CA ASP A 240 4.05 -11.83 -3.73
C ASP A 240 5.11 -11.20 -2.81
N ASN A 241 6.02 -10.36 -3.31
CA ASN A 241 7.21 -9.93 -2.56
C ASN A 241 7.43 -8.41 -2.50
N SER A 242 6.54 -7.62 -3.07
CA SER A 242 6.98 -6.32 -3.59
C SER A 242 6.76 -5.15 -2.63
N ALA A 243 5.61 -5.08 -1.96
CA ALA A 243 5.44 -4.15 -0.84
C ALA A 243 6.40 -4.51 0.31
N GLU A 244 6.70 -5.80 0.49
CA GLU A 244 7.68 -6.25 1.47
C GLU A 244 9.10 -5.79 1.11
N VAL A 245 9.49 -5.85 -0.17
CA VAL A 245 10.76 -5.29 -0.64
C VAL A 245 10.83 -3.78 -0.40
N ALA A 246 9.75 -3.03 -0.66
CA ALA A 246 9.70 -1.61 -0.34
C ALA A 246 9.85 -1.36 1.17
N ARG A 247 9.10 -2.07 2.02
CA ARG A 247 9.19 -1.97 3.49
C ARG A 247 10.59 -2.31 4.01
N GLN A 248 11.22 -3.36 3.49
CA GLN A 248 12.58 -3.77 3.89
C GLN A 248 13.66 -2.75 3.51
N ASN A 249 13.43 -1.96 2.47
CA ASN A 249 14.34 -0.89 2.02
C ASN A 249 13.89 0.50 2.50
N ALA A 250 13.00 0.58 3.51
CA ALA A 250 12.53 1.82 4.08
C ALA A 250 13.69 2.72 4.57
N THR A 251 13.80 3.91 4.00
CA THR A 251 14.76 4.93 4.46
C THR A 251 14.26 5.70 5.68
N LYS A 252 12.94 5.72 5.88
CA LYS A 252 12.27 6.31 7.02
C LYS A 252 11.07 5.45 7.40
N ILE A 253 10.95 5.15 8.69
CA ILE A 253 9.83 4.43 9.28
C ILE A 253 9.11 5.36 10.25
N PHE A 254 7.79 5.45 10.11
CA PHE A 254 6.89 6.08 11.07
C PHE A 254 6.04 4.98 11.71
N THR A 255 6.20 4.81 13.01
CA THR A 255 5.54 3.78 13.81
C THR A 255 4.19 4.31 14.28
N ALA A 256 3.10 3.62 13.97
CA ALA A 256 1.74 4.00 14.32
C ALA A 256 1.03 2.97 15.22
N ASP A 257 1.67 1.82 15.50
CA ASP A 257 1.19 0.75 16.38
C ASP A 257 1.61 0.93 17.86
N ASP A 258 2.38 1.98 18.21
CA ASP A 258 2.91 2.22 19.56
C ASP A 258 1.85 2.44 20.66
N LYS A 259 0.59 2.64 20.26
CA LYS A 259 -0.54 2.94 21.16
C LYS A 259 -1.61 1.85 21.17
N LEU A 260 -1.28 0.67 20.65
CA LEU A 260 -2.16 -0.50 20.58
C LEU A 260 -1.80 -1.56 21.62
N PHE A 261 -2.78 -2.39 21.98
CA PHE A 261 -2.63 -3.55 22.87
C PHE A 261 -1.95 -3.26 24.22
N ARG A 262 -2.13 -2.03 24.72
CA ARG A 262 -1.58 -1.58 26.00
C ARG A 262 -2.43 -2.15 27.15
N SER A 263 -1.79 -2.86 28.08
CA SER A 263 -2.49 -3.39 29.27
C SER A 263 -3.15 -2.26 30.06
N GLY A 264 -4.40 -2.45 30.49
CA GLY A 264 -5.17 -1.48 31.27
C GLY A 264 -5.51 -0.16 30.57
N LYS A 265 -5.30 -0.05 29.24
CA LYS A 265 -5.60 1.16 28.46
C LYS A 265 -6.39 0.83 27.21
N THR A 266 -7.23 1.75 26.78
CA THR A 266 -7.87 1.69 25.46
C THR A 266 -6.81 1.78 24.37
N ASP A 267 -7.09 1.17 23.23
CA ASP A 267 -6.24 1.36 22.08
C ASP A 267 -6.36 2.81 21.59
N THR A 268 -5.33 3.32 20.97
CA THR A 268 -5.38 4.63 20.30
C THR A 268 -4.61 4.44 19.02
N LEU A 269 -5.19 4.83 17.90
CA LEU A 269 -4.50 4.73 16.62
C LEU A 269 -3.71 5.99 16.35
N ILE A 270 -2.72 5.84 15.48
CA ILE A 270 -1.88 6.94 15.06
C ILE A 270 -2.02 7.10 13.54
N MET A 271 -2.35 8.30 13.09
CA MET A 271 -2.38 8.67 11.68
C MET A 271 -1.12 9.46 11.37
N THR A 272 -0.43 9.14 10.28
CA THR A 272 0.71 9.93 9.81
C THR A 272 0.26 10.89 8.71
N GLU A 273 0.69 12.14 8.74
CA GLU A 273 0.56 13.07 7.60
C GLU A 273 1.93 13.25 6.96
N ILE A 274 2.00 13.13 5.63
CA ILE A 274 3.15 13.52 4.80
C ILE A 274 2.74 14.69 3.92
N ASN A 275 3.32 15.85 4.19
CA ASN A 275 3.11 17.08 3.42
C ASN A 275 4.38 17.44 2.64
N PHE A 276 4.39 17.14 1.36
CA PHE A 276 5.52 17.41 0.46
C PHE A 276 5.66 18.90 0.17
N VAL A 277 6.91 19.37 0.16
CA VAL A 277 7.27 20.74 -0.20
C VAL A 277 8.57 20.72 -1.01
N GLU A 278 8.89 21.80 -1.69
CA GLU A 278 10.18 21.91 -2.37
C GLU A 278 11.34 21.67 -1.38
N GLY A 279 12.31 20.85 -1.77
CA GLY A 279 13.43 20.45 -0.93
C GLY A 279 13.13 19.38 0.13
N GLY A 280 11.95 18.77 0.21
CA GLY A 280 11.68 17.62 1.09
C GLY A 280 10.21 17.40 1.47
N TYR A 281 9.96 17.01 2.72
CA TYR A 281 8.60 16.86 3.24
C TYR A 281 8.53 17.13 4.74
N TRP A 282 7.36 17.57 5.20
CA TRP A 282 7.01 17.60 6.61
C TRP A 282 6.26 16.32 6.97
N ALA A 283 6.57 15.75 8.12
CA ALA A 283 5.79 14.67 8.69
C ALA A 283 5.29 15.03 10.09
N THR A 284 4.06 14.62 10.40
CA THR A 284 3.40 14.77 11.70
C THR A 284 2.64 13.48 12.00
N GLN A 285 2.56 13.08 13.28
CA GLN A 285 1.71 11.96 13.68
C GLN A 285 0.67 12.43 14.69
N TRP A 286 -0.54 11.89 14.56
CA TRP A 286 -1.72 12.31 15.31
C TRP A 286 -2.35 11.11 16.00
N THR A 287 -2.60 11.20 17.30
CA THR A 287 -3.42 10.20 18.00
C THR A 287 -4.89 10.44 17.72
N TYR A 288 -5.63 9.36 17.47
CA TYR A 288 -7.09 9.39 17.37
C TYR A 288 -7.71 8.11 17.94
N ASN A 289 -8.92 8.23 18.47
CA ASN A 289 -9.73 7.11 18.90
C ASN A 289 -10.74 6.79 17.81
N ILE A 290 -11.02 5.50 17.60
CA ILE A 290 -12.07 5.07 16.67
C ILE A 290 -13.39 4.99 17.44
N PRO A 291 -14.45 5.69 17.01
CA PRO A 291 -15.76 5.45 17.55
C PRO A 291 -16.27 4.04 17.23
N PRO A 292 -17.01 3.41 18.14
CA PRO A 292 -17.58 4.02 19.32
C PRO A 292 -16.57 4.05 20.48
N VAL A 293 -16.35 5.23 21.08
CA VAL A 293 -15.44 5.42 22.21
C VAL A 293 -16.21 5.19 23.50
N GLY A 294 -15.83 4.16 24.24
CA GLY A 294 -16.36 3.85 25.56
C GLY A 294 -15.34 4.04 26.67
N SER A 295 -15.84 4.13 27.90
CA SER A 295 -15.03 4.08 29.13
C SER A 295 -15.11 2.67 29.72
N PRO A 296 -13.97 2.00 30.01
CA PRO A 296 -14.01 0.71 30.69
C PRO A 296 -14.54 0.87 32.13
N PRO A 297 -15.24 -0.14 32.69
CA PRO A 297 -15.50 -0.19 34.13
C PRO A 297 -14.18 -0.19 34.91
N ALA A 298 -14.10 0.55 36.03
CA ALA A 298 -12.92 0.56 36.88
C ALA A 298 -12.93 -0.63 37.85
N GLU A 299 -12.35 -1.75 37.42
CA GLU A 299 -12.28 -3.02 38.15
C GLU A 299 -10.81 -3.46 38.36
N TYR A 300 -10.47 -3.87 39.58
CA TYR A 300 -9.10 -4.19 39.98
C TYR A 300 -9.06 -5.38 40.95
N ASP A 301 -8.15 -6.33 40.71
CA ASP A 301 -7.97 -7.49 41.59
C ASP A 301 -6.77 -7.34 42.52
N PHE A 302 -6.95 -7.64 43.80
CA PHE A 302 -5.88 -7.58 44.80
C PHE A 302 -5.84 -8.82 45.68
N THR A 303 -4.64 -9.13 46.20
CA THR A 303 -4.54 -10.05 47.34
C THR A 303 -4.92 -9.32 48.63
N TRP A 304 -5.87 -9.87 49.39
CA TRP A 304 -6.27 -9.29 50.65
C TRP A 304 -5.18 -9.47 51.71
N VAL A 305 -4.78 -8.36 52.35
CA VAL A 305 -3.83 -8.36 53.46
C VAL A 305 -4.59 -8.10 54.76
N ASP A 306 -4.28 -8.88 55.79
CA ASP A 306 -4.84 -8.68 57.12
C ASP A 306 -4.58 -7.25 57.63
N PRO A 307 -5.62 -6.43 57.83
CA PRO A 307 -5.46 -5.08 58.35
C PRO A 307 -4.71 -5.01 59.69
N GLU A 308 -4.80 -6.06 60.52
CA GLU A 308 -4.13 -6.14 61.83
C GLU A 308 -2.61 -6.37 61.72
N SER A 309 -2.10 -6.69 60.53
CA SER A 309 -0.64 -6.79 60.28
C SER A 309 0.07 -5.44 60.34
N TYR A 310 -0.67 -4.33 60.38
CA TYR A 310 -0.15 -2.97 60.42
C TYR A 310 -0.64 -2.20 61.67
N PRO A 311 0.09 -1.16 62.12
CA PRO A 311 -0.40 -0.28 63.18
C PRO A 311 -1.74 0.37 62.79
N GLY A 312 -2.71 0.40 63.72
CA GLY A 312 -4.07 0.92 63.49
C GLY A 312 -4.18 2.42 63.17
N ASN A 313 -3.07 3.13 63.00
CA ASN A 313 -3.00 4.53 62.54
C ASN A 313 -2.14 4.68 61.27
N SER A 314 -1.87 3.59 60.56
CA SER A 314 -1.00 3.53 59.39
C SER A 314 -1.77 3.33 58.10
N LEU A 315 -1.40 4.07 57.05
CA LEU A 315 -1.78 3.82 55.65
C LEU A 315 -0.76 2.96 54.89
N ALA A 316 0.28 2.44 55.57
CA ALA A 316 1.29 1.63 54.90
C ALA A 316 0.68 0.33 54.33
N LEU A 317 1.18 -0.05 53.16
CA LEU A 317 0.96 -1.33 52.52
C LEU A 317 2.25 -1.66 51.76
N GLY A 318 2.98 -2.66 52.24
CA GLY A 318 4.31 -3.04 51.73
C GLY A 318 4.27 -4.28 50.83
N GLU A 319 3.18 -5.04 50.86
CA GLU A 319 2.92 -6.14 49.96
C GLU A 319 2.51 -5.59 48.58
N PRO A 320 3.12 -6.06 47.48
CA PRO A 320 2.72 -5.66 46.13
C PRO A 320 1.38 -6.29 45.75
N ASN A 321 0.65 -5.68 44.81
CA ASN A 321 -0.60 -6.18 44.25
C ASN A 321 -1.65 -6.56 45.31
N SER A 322 -1.70 -5.78 46.39
CA SER A 322 -2.45 -6.09 47.60
C SER A 322 -3.43 -4.99 47.96
N ALA A 323 -4.40 -5.30 48.82
CA ALA A 323 -5.36 -4.35 49.34
C ALA A 323 -5.65 -4.62 50.81
N ARG A 324 -5.94 -3.56 51.57
CA ARG A 324 -6.44 -3.67 52.94
C ARG A 324 -7.24 -2.45 53.36
N PHE A 325 -8.14 -2.64 54.31
CA PHE A 325 -8.68 -1.53 55.08
C PHE A 325 -7.64 -0.99 56.07
N ALA A 326 -7.67 0.32 56.31
CA ALA A 326 -6.71 1.03 57.13
C ALA A 326 -7.37 2.10 58.01
N ILE A 327 -6.77 2.31 59.18
CA ILE A 327 -7.17 3.27 60.22
C ILE A 327 -8.62 3.05 60.72
N PRO A 328 -8.81 2.13 61.68
CA PRO A 328 -7.89 1.07 62.08
C PRO A 328 -7.84 -0.10 61.09
N GLY A 329 -8.94 -0.39 60.40
CA GLY A 329 -9.09 -1.50 59.46
C GLY A 329 -9.51 -2.83 60.11
N GLY A 330 -9.71 -2.86 61.43
CA GLY A 330 -10.05 -4.09 62.17
C GLY A 330 -11.43 -4.63 61.82
N PHE A 331 -11.60 -5.94 61.89
CA PHE A 331 -12.88 -6.61 61.70
C PHE A 331 -13.47 -7.07 63.04
N GLU A 332 -14.72 -6.74 63.30
CA GLU A 332 -15.48 -7.28 64.44
C GLU A 332 -16.66 -8.12 63.95
N SER A 333 -16.75 -9.36 64.45
CA SER A 333 -17.89 -10.24 64.17
C SER A 333 -19.19 -9.57 64.60
N GLU A 334 -20.21 -9.66 63.75
CA GLU A 334 -21.52 -9.01 63.94
C GLU A 334 -21.50 -7.47 63.87
N VAL A 335 -20.37 -6.87 63.46
CA VAL A 335 -20.25 -5.41 63.23
C VAL A 335 -19.71 -5.12 61.83
N GLY A 336 -18.69 -5.85 61.37
CA GLY A 336 -18.01 -5.63 60.10
C GLY A 336 -16.63 -4.98 60.27
N TYR A 337 -16.07 -4.46 59.18
CA TYR A 337 -14.84 -3.67 59.23
C TYR A 337 -15.09 -2.26 59.79
N ASP A 338 -14.16 -1.75 60.59
CA ASP A 338 -14.06 -0.34 60.98
C ASP A 338 -12.82 0.28 60.35
N ALA A 339 -13.02 1.20 59.39
CA ALA A 339 -11.95 1.74 58.57
C ALA A 339 -12.28 3.14 58.03
N THR A 340 -11.26 3.97 57.90
CA THR A 340 -11.36 5.31 57.28
C THR A 340 -10.84 5.31 55.85
N TRP A 341 -9.98 4.34 55.51
CA TRP A 341 -9.33 4.23 54.22
C TRP A 341 -9.34 2.78 53.72
N LEU A 342 -9.50 2.62 52.42
CA LEU A 342 -9.02 1.46 51.68
C LEU A 342 -7.67 1.83 51.07
N VAL A 343 -6.63 1.04 51.34
CA VAL A 343 -5.32 1.21 50.70
C VAL A 343 -5.10 0.05 49.75
N VAL A 344 -4.81 0.37 48.49
CA VAL A 344 -4.49 -0.60 47.45
C VAL A 344 -3.11 -0.32 46.88
N SER A 345 -2.43 -1.37 46.41
CA SER A 345 -1.19 -1.20 45.66
C SER A 345 -1.43 -0.39 44.39
N GLY A 346 -0.43 0.36 43.94
CA GLY A 346 -0.52 1.15 42.70
C GLY A 346 -0.73 0.31 41.44
N ASN A 347 -0.56 -1.00 41.51
CA ASN A 347 -0.92 -1.96 40.47
C ASN A 347 -1.72 -3.14 41.07
N ASP A 348 -2.71 -3.61 40.32
CA ASP A 348 -3.51 -4.80 40.63
C ASP A 348 -2.76 -6.12 40.32
N LEU A 349 -3.34 -7.29 40.61
CA LEU A 349 -2.75 -8.61 40.35
C LEU A 349 -2.43 -8.89 38.88
N ASN A 350 -3.08 -8.18 37.94
CA ASN A 350 -2.86 -8.27 36.51
C ASN A 350 -1.85 -7.23 36.00
N GLY A 351 -1.29 -6.40 36.89
CA GLY A 351 -0.34 -5.34 36.58
C GLY A 351 -0.98 -4.05 36.07
N ILE A 352 -2.30 -3.91 36.15
CA ILE A 352 -3.07 -2.72 35.78
C ILE A 352 -2.83 -1.63 36.84
N PRO A 353 -2.38 -0.42 36.45
CA PRO A 353 -2.18 0.67 37.40
C PRO A 353 -3.53 1.21 37.91
N VAL A 354 -3.60 1.51 39.20
CA VAL A 354 -4.77 2.13 39.83
C VAL A 354 -4.63 3.64 39.72
N ASP A 355 -5.60 4.28 39.06
CA ASP A 355 -5.64 5.75 38.95
C ASP A 355 -6.57 6.32 40.03
N PRO A 356 -6.08 7.16 40.97
CA PRO A 356 -6.95 7.79 41.96
C PRO A 356 -8.03 8.68 41.33
N ASP A 357 -7.82 9.20 40.12
CA ASP A 357 -8.80 10.07 39.44
C ASP A 357 -10.05 9.29 38.98
N LEU A 358 -10.03 7.95 39.05
CA LEU A 358 -11.19 7.10 38.78
C LEU A 358 -12.09 6.88 40.01
N PHE A 359 -11.83 7.55 41.13
CA PHE A 359 -12.58 7.42 42.38
C PHE A 359 -12.97 8.80 42.91
N ASP A 360 -14.07 9.33 42.37
CA ASP A 360 -14.57 10.66 42.71
C ASP A 360 -15.43 10.64 43.98
N SER A 361 -15.53 11.80 44.63
CA SER A 361 -16.41 11.93 45.80
C SER A 361 -17.87 11.67 45.41
N GLY A 362 -18.48 10.69 46.07
CA GLY A 362 -19.87 10.27 45.80
C GLY A 362 -19.99 8.93 45.09
N ASP A 363 -18.89 8.39 44.58
CA ASP A 363 -18.89 7.12 43.84
C ASP A 363 -19.12 5.92 44.76
N ASN A 364 -19.95 4.97 44.33
CA ASN A 364 -20.18 3.72 45.04
C ASN A 364 -19.12 2.69 44.65
N VAL A 365 -18.37 2.22 45.64
CA VAL A 365 -17.32 1.22 45.47
C VAL A 365 -17.71 -0.08 46.16
N THR A 366 -17.40 -1.21 45.52
CA THR A 366 -17.60 -2.55 46.08
C THR A 366 -16.32 -3.38 46.05
N LEU A 367 -16.14 -4.20 47.08
CA LEU A 367 -15.10 -5.20 47.22
C LEU A 367 -15.78 -6.55 47.39
N ILE A 368 -15.49 -7.51 46.52
CA ILE A 368 -16.06 -8.85 46.57
C ILE A 368 -14.93 -9.88 46.48
N ASN A 369 -14.94 -10.91 47.33
CA ASN A 369 -13.96 -11.98 47.19
C ASN A 369 -14.31 -12.94 46.05
N GLU A 370 -13.33 -13.70 45.56
CA GLU A 370 -13.51 -14.64 44.45
C GLU A 370 -14.67 -15.65 44.68
N ALA A 371 -14.89 -16.06 45.94
CA ALA A 371 -15.98 -16.97 46.30
C ALA A 371 -17.37 -16.32 46.35
N GLY A 372 -17.46 -14.99 46.22
CA GLY A 372 -18.70 -14.20 46.29
C GLY A 372 -19.43 -14.27 47.63
N ASN A 373 -18.74 -14.70 48.69
CA ASN A 373 -19.33 -14.97 50.00
C ASN A 373 -18.98 -13.91 51.05
N VAL A 374 -18.12 -12.94 50.72
CA VAL A 374 -17.89 -11.70 51.47
C VAL A 374 -17.91 -10.55 50.49
N ALA A 375 -18.72 -9.53 50.80
CA ALA A 375 -18.81 -8.30 50.05
C ALA A 375 -18.80 -7.10 51.00
N SER A 376 -17.99 -6.09 50.69
CA SER A 376 -17.94 -4.81 51.38
C SER A 376 -18.17 -3.69 50.38
N GLY A 377 -18.75 -2.57 50.82
CA GLY A 377 -18.94 -1.42 49.95
C GLY A 377 -19.09 -0.13 50.73
N PHE A 378 -18.84 0.99 50.06
CA PHE A 378 -18.90 2.34 50.62
C PHE A 378 -19.01 3.39 49.52
N GLU A 379 -19.43 4.59 49.88
CA GLU A 379 -19.33 5.79 49.04
C GLU A 379 -17.91 6.39 49.19
N VAL A 380 -17.27 6.77 48.09
CA VAL A 380 -15.94 7.39 48.09
C VAL A 380 -16.04 8.82 48.60
N ALA A 381 -15.17 9.19 49.53
CA ALA A 381 -15.04 10.59 49.97
C ALA A 381 -13.95 11.36 49.21
N ASN A 382 -12.84 10.68 48.89
CA ASN A 382 -11.79 11.10 47.95
C ASN A 382 -10.84 9.93 47.69
N ALA A 383 -9.95 10.05 46.70
CA ALA A 383 -8.79 9.18 46.53
C ALA A 383 -7.53 10.01 46.35
N ILE A 384 -6.40 9.52 46.87
CA ILE A 384 -5.11 10.20 46.80
C ILE A 384 -3.97 9.21 46.52
N PRO A 385 -2.94 9.63 45.76
CA PRO A 385 -1.71 8.87 45.67
C PRO A 385 -0.98 8.86 47.03
N PHE A 386 -0.45 7.71 47.41
CA PHE A 386 0.29 7.52 48.67
C PHE A 386 1.53 6.64 48.44
N GLY A 387 2.67 7.28 48.14
CA GLY A 387 3.87 6.55 47.73
C GLY A 387 3.62 5.80 46.42
N ASP A 388 3.88 4.50 46.40
CA ASP A 388 3.58 3.60 45.26
C ASP A 388 2.15 2.99 45.34
N ASN A 389 1.34 3.44 46.29
CA ASN A 389 -0.03 2.93 46.55
C ASN A 389 -1.07 4.02 46.29
N VAL A 390 -2.34 3.62 46.26
CA VAL A 390 -3.50 4.53 46.23
C VAL A 390 -4.29 4.36 47.53
N ALA A 391 -4.63 5.48 48.16
CA ALA A 391 -5.48 5.51 49.35
C ALA A 391 -6.83 6.13 49.00
N ILE A 392 -7.90 5.35 49.16
CA ILE A 392 -9.29 5.71 48.86
C ILE A 392 -10.00 5.93 50.21
N SER A 393 -10.49 7.14 50.46
CA SER A 393 -11.19 7.47 51.69
C SER A 393 -12.62 6.94 51.67
N ILE A 394 -12.97 6.26 52.75
CA ILE A 394 -14.28 5.66 52.97
C ILE A 394 -15.23 6.73 53.50
N GLY A 395 -16.27 7.01 52.74
CA GLY A 395 -17.37 7.90 53.07
C GLY A 395 -18.57 7.16 53.67
N PRO A 396 -19.78 7.73 53.57
CA PRO A 396 -21.00 7.14 54.09
C PRO A 396 -21.30 5.74 53.51
N GLY A 397 -22.16 5.00 54.19
CA GLY A 397 -22.65 3.73 53.67
C GLY A 397 -21.65 2.57 53.73
N PHE A 398 -20.56 2.69 54.52
CA PHE A 398 -19.63 1.58 54.69
C PHE A 398 -20.30 0.35 55.33
N PHE A 399 -20.22 -0.79 54.65
CA PHE A 399 -20.75 -2.06 55.14
C PHE A 399 -19.84 -3.23 54.82
N THR A 400 -20.03 -4.32 55.55
CA THR A 400 -19.53 -5.65 55.21
C THR A 400 -20.67 -6.65 55.34
N SER A 401 -20.77 -7.57 54.39
CA SER A 401 -21.82 -8.57 54.30
C SER A 401 -21.24 -9.91 53.87
N ASN A 402 -21.84 -11.00 54.31
CA ASN A 402 -21.44 -12.35 53.93
C ASN A 402 -22.59 -13.05 53.22
N PRO A 403 -22.76 -12.86 51.90
CA PRO A 403 -23.83 -13.48 51.13
C PRO A 403 -23.90 -15.00 51.39
N PRO A 404 -25.10 -15.57 51.62
CA PRO A 404 -26.43 -15.00 51.38
C PRO A 404 -27.07 -14.24 52.56
N ASN A 405 -26.34 -13.98 53.65
CA ASN A 405 -26.90 -13.39 54.86
C ASN A 405 -26.87 -11.85 54.81
N ALA A 406 -27.95 -11.21 55.28
CA ALA A 406 -27.97 -9.76 55.48
C ALA A 406 -27.02 -9.35 56.62
N PRO A 407 -26.47 -8.13 56.61
CA PRO A 407 -25.65 -7.62 57.70
C PRO A 407 -26.30 -7.83 59.08
N PRO A 408 -25.52 -8.15 60.11
CA PRO A 408 -24.08 -7.98 60.13
C PRO A 408 -23.27 -9.24 59.73
N ALA A 409 -22.06 -9.03 59.20
CA ALA A 409 -21.13 -10.07 58.78
C ALA A 409 -20.57 -10.89 59.96
N ALA A 410 -20.48 -12.21 59.81
CA ALA A 410 -19.92 -13.11 60.82
C ALA A 410 -18.39 -13.31 60.70
N PHE A 411 -17.83 -13.04 59.52
CA PHE A 411 -16.40 -13.13 59.21
C PHE A 411 -16.04 -12.10 58.13
N GLY A 412 -14.80 -11.63 58.11
CA GLY A 412 -14.30 -10.72 57.07
C GLY A 412 -13.64 -11.46 55.93
N PHE A 413 -12.91 -10.71 55.11
CA PHE A 413 -12.01 -11.25 54.12
C PHE A 413 -10.86 -12.02 54.78
N VAL A 414 -10.44 -13.12 54.15
CA VAL A 414 -9.39 -14.01 54.60
C VAL A 414 -8.03 -13.54 54.05
N PRO A 415 -7.00 -13.40 54.90
CA PRO A 415 -5.67 -13.00 54.42
C PRO A 415 -5.15 -13.96 53.34
N GLY A 416 -4.70 -13.39 52.23
CA GLY A 416 -4.21 -14.13 51.07
C GLY A 416 -5.27 -14.52 50.03
N GLU A 417 -6.55 -14.21 50.25
CA GLU A 417 -7.59 -14.41 49.22
C GLU A 417 -7.60 -13.28 48.19
N VAL A 418 -8.15 -13.54 47.00
CA VAL A 418 -8.31 -12.51 45.96
C VAL A 418 -9.63 -11.77 46.16
N ILE A 419 -9.55 -10.44 46.08
CA ILE A 419 -10.70 -9.54 46.12
C ILE A 419 -10.72 -8.66 44.88
N THR A 420 -11.91 -8.41 44.36
CA THR A 420 -12.16 -7.53 43.22
C THR A 420 -12.76 -6.23 43.73
N LEU A 421 -12.06 -5.13 43.48
CA LEU A 421 -12.49 -3.76 43.72
C LEU A 421 -13.16 -3.21 42.46
N THR A 422 -14.39 -2.75 42.57
CA THR A 422 -15.14 -2.14 41.46
C THR A 422 -15.64 -0.77 41.88
N ASN A 423 -15.37 0.27 41.09
CA ASN A 423 -16.13 1.52 41.16
C ASN A 423 -17.36 1.39 40.26
N LEU A 424 -18.55 1.35 40.88
CA LEU A 424 -19.83 1.17 40.22
C LEU A 424 -20.32 2.43 39.48
N ASP A 425 -19.82 3.60 39.87
CA ASP A 425 -20.22 4.90 39.31
C ASP A 425 -19.14 5.51 38.40
N ALA A 426 -17.99 4.83 38.25
CA ALA A 426 -17.02 5.17 37.22
C ALA A 426 -17.74 5.22 35.85
N PRO A 427 -17.36 6.15 34.94
CA PRO A 427 -18.01 6.26 33.64
C PRO A 427 -18.06 4.90 32.93
N THR A 428 -19.27 4.43 32.62
CA THR A 428 -19.51 3.18 31.88
C THR A 428 -20.29 3.49 30.61
N GLY A 429 -19.98 2.75 29.53
CA GLY A 429 -20.64 2.93 28.24
C GLY A 429 -19.98 3.98 27.35
N LEU A 430 -20.72 4.46 26.35
CA LEU A 430 -20.23 5.36 25.30
C LEU A 430 -20.03 6.78 25.83
N ALA A 431 -18.91 7.40 25.45
CA ALA A 431 -18.59 8.79 25.79
C ALA A 431 -19.52 9.77 25.04
N GLU A 432 -20.45 10.42 25.76
CA GLU A 432 -21.42 11.36 25.16
C GLU A 432 -20.77 12.60 24.51
N ASP A 433 -19.56 12.97 24.96
CA ASP A 433 -18.80 14.11 24.44
C ASP A 433 -18.03 13.79 23.14
N PHE A 434 -18.00 12.52 22.72
CA PHE A 434 -17.35 12.13 21.48
C PHE A 434 -18.31 12.34 20.31
N GLU A 435 -17.91 13.13 19.31
CA GLU A 435 -18.76 13.39 18.15
C GLU A 435 -18.85 12.14 17.25
N TRP A 436 -20.03 11.83 16.71
CA TRP A 436 -20.23 10.65 15.86
C TRP A 436 -19.86 9.34 16.56
N ASN A 437 -20.24 9.22 17.84
CA ASN A 437 -19.95 8.07 18.70
C ASN A 437 -20.83 6.85 18.42
N GLU A 438 -20.86 6.40 17.17
CA GLU A 438 -21.48 5.13 16.76
C GLU A 438 -20.57 4.41 15.76
N ASN A 439 -20.47 3.08 15.89
CA ASN A 439 -19.64 2.26 14.99
C ASN A 439 -20.06 2.43 13.52
N THR A 440 -21.37 2.54 13.29
CA THR A 440 -21.99 2.66 11.97
C THR A 440 -21.55 3.92 11.23
N LEU A 441 -20.86 4.85 11.89
CA LEU A 441 -20.38 6.09 11.29
C LEU A 441 -18.91 6.04 10.89
N TYR A 442 -18.18 4.99 11.30
CA TYR A 442 -16.74 4.87 11.06
C TYR A 442 -16.36 3.66 10.20
N HIS A 443 -16.89 2.48 10.51
CA HIS A 443 -16.63 1.22 9.80
C HIS A 443 -17.88 0.36 9.64
N ASP A 444 -17.85 -0.58 8.71
CA ASP A 444 -18.99 -1.46 8.45
C ASP A 444 -18.81 -2.84 9.10
N HIS A 445 -19.86 -3.27 9.81
CA HIS A 445 -20.10 -4.62 10.28
C HIS A 445 -21.59 -4.94 10.05
N ASP A 446 -22.03 -6.21 10.15
CA ASP A 446 -23.45 -6.54 10.00
C ASP A 446 -24.29 -5.76 11.02
N LEU A 447 -25.23 -4.95 10.53
CA LEU A 447 -26.05 -4.06 11.37
C LEU A 447 -27.10 -4.79 12.21
N THR A 448 -27.28 -6.09 12.02
CA THR A 448 -28.04 -6.94 12.95
C THR A 448 -27.27 -7.16 14.27
N GLU A 449 -25.99 -6.80 14.32
CA GLU A 449 -25.06 -7.02 15.42
C GLU A 449 -24.51 -5.68 15.96
N ALA A 450 -25.40 -4.84 16.51
CA ALA A 450 -25.04 -3.58 17.14
C ALA A 450 -24.05 -3.72 18.32
N ASN A 451 -23.92 -4.93 18.88
CA ASN A 451 -22.90 -5.27 19.89
C ASN A 451 -21.65 -5.85 19.18
N PRO A 452 -20.46 -5.22 19.32
CA PRO A 452 -19.21 -5.72 18.75
C PRO A 452 -18.79 -7.12 19.20
N GLU A 453 -19.31 -7.63 20.31
CA GLU A 453 -19.05 -9.02 20.73
C GLU A 453 -19.73 -10.05 19.81
N ASN A 454 -20.71 -9.63 19.03
CA ASN A 454 -21.45 -10.52 18.12
C ASN A 454 -20.86 -10.56 16.70
N TRP A 455 -19.94 -9.65 16.36
CA TRP A 455 -19.38 -9.54 15.01
C TRP A 455 -18.77 -10.87 14.54
N ASP A 456 -19.27 -11.35 13.41
CA ASP A 456 -18.84 -12.62 12.81
C ASP A 456 -17.55 -12.50 11.96
N SER A 457 -17.10 -11.28 11.68
CA SER A 457 -15.99 -10.99 10.76
C SER A 457 -15.31 -9.64 11.03
N TYR A 458 -14.12 -9.45 10.43
CA TYR A 458 -13.38 -8.19 10.48
C TYR A 458 -13.86 -7.22 9.39
N CYS A 459 -13.69 -5.91 9.62
CA CYS A 459 -13.90 -4.90 8.60
C CYS A 459 -13.01 -5.15 7.36
N GLY A 460 -13.62 -5.16 6.18
CA GLY A 460 -12.94 -5.44 4.90
C GLY A 460 -12.23 -4.22 4.30
N ALA A 461 -11.29 -4.46 3.38
CA ALA A 461 -10.52 -3.40 2.71
C ALA A 461 -11.38 -2.45 1.87
N GLY A 462 -12.56 -2.93 1.46
CA GLY A 462 -13.54 -2.21 0.66
C GLY A 462 -14.71 -1.64 1.46
N ASP A 463 -14.72 -1.83 2.76
CA ASP A 463 -15.77 -1.30 3.63
C ASP A 463 -15.47 0.15 3.98
N ARG A 464 -16.47 0.85 4.54
CA ARG A 464 -16.31 2.23 4.94
C ARG A 464 -15.16 2.34 5.94
N GLN A 465 -14.26 3.27 5.68
CA GLN A 465 -13.28 3.74 6.63
C GLN A 465 -13.31 5.26 6.59
N HIS A 466 -12.98 5.88 7.71
CA HIS A 466 -13.04 7.33 7.83
C HIS A 466 -11.68 7.88 8.28
N PHE A 467 -11.39 9.12 7.89
CA PHE A 467 -10.14 9.80 8.27
C PHE A 467 -10.35 11.20 8.88
N ASP A 468 -11.59 11.69 8.94
CA ASP A 468 -11.88 12.87 9.75
C ASP A 468 -11.85 12.48 11.24
N PHE A 469 -10.98 13.16 11.97
CA PHE A 469 -10.70 12.92 13.39
C PHE A 469 -10.79 14.24 14.14
N ASP A 470 -10.96 14.18 15.46
CA ASP A 470 -11.11 15.36 16.33
C ASP A 470 -9.99 16.41 16.15
N TYR A 471 -8.78 15.98 15.78
CA TYR A 471 -7.68 16.92 15.55
C TYR A 471 -7.94 17.88 14.39
N TRP A 472 -8.78 17.52 13.42
CA TRP A 472 -9.13 18.41 12.30
C TRP A 472 -9.89 19.66 12.75
N VAL A 473 -10.40 19.67 13.98
CA VAL A 473 -11.28 20.72 14.50
C VAL A 473 -10.69 21.38 15.76
N ALA A 474 -9.44 21.05 16.10
CA ALA A 474 -8.79 21.47 17.35
C ALA A 474 -8.70 22.99 17.54
N GLY A 475 -8.68 23.78 16.46
CA GLY A 475 -8.72 25.25 16.55
C GLY A 475 -10.12 25.87 16.35
N GLY A 476 -11.18 25.07 16.45
CA GLY A 476 -12.57 25.49 16.41
C GLY A 476 -13.24 25.43 15.03
N ILE A 477 -14.46 25.96 14.94
CA ILE A 477 -15.41 25.74 13.83
C ILE A 477 -14.98 26.24 12.43
N ASN A 478 -14.00 27.15 12.37
CA ASN A 478 -13.51 27.73 11.11
C ASN A 478 -12.03 27.37 10.87
N CYS A 479 -11.57 26.27 11.45
CA CYS A 479 -10.17 25.94 11.54
C CYS A 479 -9.95 24.46 11.17
N ASP A 480 -9.12 24.23 10.15
CA ASP A 480 -8.63 22.92 9.74
C ASP A 480 -7.15 23.01 9.29
N ILE A 481 -6.59 21.88 8.86
CA ILE A 481 -5.19 21.78 8.44
C ILE A 481 -4.84 22.60 7.19
N PHE A 482 -5.85 23.11 6.48
CA PHE A 482 -5.70 23.93 5.28
C PHE A 482 -5.79 25.43 5.60
N THR A 483 -6.61 25.80 6.57
CA THR A 483 -6.96 27.19 6.90
C THR A 483 -6.15 27.75 8.07
N CYS A 484 -5.84 26.93 9.07
CA CYS A 484 -5.19 27.35 10.32
C CYS A 484 -4.15 26.31 10.80
N PRO A 485 -3.23 25.85 9.94
CA PRO A 485 -2.38 24.69 10.21
C PRO A 485 -1.63 24.76 11.55
N ASN A 486 -1.22 25.95 12.01
CA ASN A 486 -0.50 26.10 13.27
C ASN A 486 -1.32 25.70 14.50
N GLU A 487 -2.63 25.99 14.54
CA GLU A 487 -3.47 25.60 15.68
C GLU A 487 -3.61 24.07 15.70
N ILE A 488 -3.79 23.47 14.52
CA ILE A 488 -3.88 22.02 14.36
C ILE A 488 -2.57 21.35 14.77
N TYR A 489 -1.42 21.78 14.22
CA TYR A 489 -0.07 21.23 14.48
C TYR A 489 0.45 21.43 15.90
N ASN A 490 -0.21 22.25 16.73
CA ASN A 490 0.14 22.46 18.13
C ASN A 490 -0.95 21.96 19.09
N SER A 491 -1.96 21.24 18.58
CA SER A 491 -3.03 20.66 19.40
C SER A 491 -2.55 19.49 20.25
N GLU A 492 -3.34 19.11 21.24
CA GLU A 492 -3.07 17.99 22.13
C GLU A 492 -3.07 16.61 21.45
N HIS A 493 -3.66 16.52 20.25
CA HIS A 493 -3.70 15.29 19.46
C HIS A 493 -2.38 14.97 18.76
N VAL A 494 -1.40 15.88 18.78
CA VAL A 494 -0.09 15.68 18.14
C VAL A 494 0.72 14.65 18.93
N TYR A 495 0.92 13.47 18.34
CA TYR A 495 1.79 12.43 18.89
C TYR A 495 3.26 12.70 18.59
N MET A 496 3.56 13.04 17.33
CA MET A 496 4.89 13.44 16.87
C MET A 496 4.77 14.84 16.27
N SER A 497 5.48 15.80 16.86
CA SER A 497 5.51 17.17 16.37
C SER A 497 5.96 17.25 14.91
N ARG A 498 5.38 18.21 14.19
CA ARG A 498 5.68 18.47 12.78
C ARG A 498 7.18 18.63 12.56
N THR A 499 7.77 17.69 11.82
CA THR A 499 9.23 17.58 11.63
C THR A 499 9.56 17.60 10.14
N PHE A 500 10.55 18.38 9.73
CA PHE A 500 11.00 18.46 8.35
C PHE A 500 12.06 17.40 8.03
N PHE A 501 11.92 16.76 6.88
CA PHE A 501 12.86 15.81 6.32
C PHE A 501 13.32 16.33 4.96
N SER A 502 14.61 16.68 4.86
CA SER A 502 15.18 17.22 3.63
C SER A 502 15.30 16.15 2.53
N ARG A 503 15.10 16.57 1.28
CA ARG A 503 15.37 15.81 0.07
C ARG A 503 16.80 15.26 0.09
N ARG A 504 16.94 13.99 -0.26
CA ARG A 504 18.24 13.33 -0.43
C ARG A 504 18.58 13.19 -1.91
N SER A 505 19.87 13.02 -2.22
CA SER A 505 20.33 12.71 -3.57
C SER A 505 19.99 11.27 -4.00
N SER A 506 19.66 10.41 -3.03
CA SER A 506 19.22 9.04 -3.26
C SER A 506 17.69 8.95 -3.13
N PRO A 507 17.05 8.00 -3.83
CA PRO A 507 15.66 7.61 -3.58
C PRO A 507 15.30 7.43 -2.11
N GLN A 508 14.09 7.82 -1.72
CA GLN A 508 13.58 7.70 -0.34
C GLN A 508 12.33 6.84 -0.29
N ILE A 509 12.32 5.91 0.66
CA ILE A 509 11.17 5.04 0.93
C ILE A 509 10.66 5.41 2.33
N ILE A 510 9.38 5.78 2.40
CA ILE A 510 8.66 6.20 3.60
C ILE A 510 7.70 5.07 3.95
N TYR A 511 7.97 4.37 5.03
CA TYR A 511 7.15 3.27 5.50
C TYR A 511 6.32 3.72 6.71
N ILE A 512 5.00 3.57 6.58
CA ILE A 512 4.02 3.81 7.64
C ILE A 512 3.64 2.46 8.21
N LYS A 513 4.25 2.13 9.36
CA LYS A 513 4.06 0.85 10.03
C LYS A 513 2.86 0.94 10.96
N GLY A 514 1.90 0.03 10.83
CA GLY A 514 0.78 -0.10 11.76
C GLY A 514 -0.24 1.04 11.69
N GLY A 515 -0.36 1.73 10.55
CA GLY A 515 -1.28 2.86 10.45
C GLY A 515 -1.52 3.36 9.03
N GLN A 516 -2.53 4.23 8.93
CA GLN A 516 -2.91 4.93 7.71
C GLN A 516 -2.06 6.20 7.50
N VAL A 517 -2.13 6.78 6.30
CA VAL A 517 -1.39 8.01 5.98
C VAL A 517 -2.21 9.00 5.17
N LEU A 518 -2.05 10.28 5.49
CA LEU A 518 -2.55 11.42 4.70
C LEU A 518 -1.42 11.99 3.85
N VAL A 519 -1.69 12.29 2.59
CA VAL A 519 -0.69 12.75 1.61
C VAL A 519 -1.19 13.98 0.86
N ARG A 520 -0.30 14.97 0.70
CA ARG A 520 -0.51 16.17 -0.12
C ARG A 520 0.81 16.90 -0.45
N GLY A 521 0.73 17.86 -1.36
CA GLY A 521 1.74 18.91 -1.52
C GLY A 521 2.54 18.82 -2.82
N VAL A 522 3.77 19.31 -2.78
CA VAL A 522 4.64 19.43 -3.96
C VAL A 522 5.87 18.54 -3.81
N VAL A 523 5.96 17.51 -4.65
CA VAL A 523 7.04 16.52 -4.63
C VAL A 523 8.29 17.06 -5.35
N ASP A 524 9.40 17.08 -4.62
CA ASP A 524 10.72 17.37 -5.14
C ASP A 524 11.69 16.24 -4.76
N GLY A 525 11.94 15.32 -5.70
CA GLY A 525 12.75 14.11 -5.51
C GLY A 525 12.01 12.82 -5.84
N GLN A 526 12.62 11.69 -5.46
CA GLN A 526 12.12 10.34 -5.74
C GLN A 526 11.66 9.66 -4.46
N TYR A 527 10.37 9.38 -4.37
CA TYR A 527 9.72 8.88 -3.16
C TYR A 527 8.82 7.67 -3.43
N THR A 528 8.80 6.74 -2.47
CA THR A 528 7.74 5.73 -2.37
C THR A 528 7.18 5.74 -0.97
N ILE A 529 5.86 5.86 -0.84
CA ILE A 529 5.14 5.67 0.42
C ILE A 529 4.56 4.25 0.41
N VAL A 530 4.80 3.50 1.48
CA VAL A 530 4.26 2.15 1.66
C VAL A 530 3.63 2.03 3.05
N THR A 531 2.48 1.38 3.13
CA THR A 531 1.81 1.06 4.40
C THR A 531 1.84 -0.46 4.66
N ASP A 532 1.52 -0.86 5.89
CA ASP A 532 1.07 -2.23 6.14
C ASP A 532 -0.28 -2.51 5.51
N ASP A 533 -0.64 -3.79 5.36
CA ASP A 533 -1.92 -4.24 4.83
C ASP A 533 -3.07 -3.74 5.71
N TYR A 534 -3.01 -4.09 6.99
CA TYR A 534 -3.95 -3.67 8.01
C TYR A 534 -3.27 -3.64 9.37
N THR A 535 -3.97 -3.07 10.35
CA THR A 535 -3.59 -3.03 11.75
C THR A 535 -4.78 -3.48 12.58
N GLU A 536 -4.55 -4.45 13.45
CA GLU A 536 -5.55 -4.91 14.42
C GLU A 536 -5.57 -3.98 15.63
N TYR A 537 -6.75 -3.72 16.17
CA TYR A 537 -6.95 -2.89 17.36
C TYR A 537 -8.13 -3.42 18.18
N ARG A 538 -8.13 -3.16 19.49
CA ARG A 538 -9.26 -3.43 20.37
C ARG A 538 -10.33 -2.35 20.23
N VAL A 539 -11.57 -2.78 20.04
CA VAL A 539 -12.72 -1.87 19.92
C VAL A 539 -12.96 -1.19 21.28
N HIS A 540 -13.21 0.12 21.31
CA HIS A 540 -13.27 0.84 22.58
C HIS A 540 -14.53 0.54 23.39
N SER A 541 -15.61 0.09 22.74
CA SER A 541 -16.84 -0.36 23.40
C SER A 541 -16.82 -1.82 23.87
N SER A 542 -15.75 -2.58 23.59
CA SER A 542 -15.57 -3.97 24.05
C SER A 542 -14.11 -4.29 24.31
N SER A 543 -13.77 -4.62 25.56
CA SER A 543 -12.38 -4.93 25.96
C SER A 543 -11.84 -6.24 25.35
N SER A 544 -12.69 -7.06 24.74
CA SER A 544 -12.35 -8.38 24.20
C SER A 544 -12.46 -8.47 22.66
N THR A 545 -13.17 -7.55 22.01
CA THR A 545 -13.33 -7.55 20.55
C THR A 545 -12.13 -6.89 19.88
N VAL A 546 -11.55 -7.56 18.89
CA VAL A 546 -10.50 -7.04 18.01
C VAL A 546 -11.07 -6.83 16.62
N ASP A 547 -10.76 -5.69 16.00
CA ASP A 547 -11.12 -5.39 14.62
C ASP A 547 -9.90 -4.86 13.83
N ARG A 548 -10.07 -4.58 12.53
CA ARG A 548 -9.02 -4.16 11.60
C ARG A 548 -9.27 -2.78 11.02
N VAL A 549 -8.19 -2.01 10.92
CA VAL A 549 -8.10 -0.81 10.10
C VAL A 549 -7.12 -1.09 8.99
N TRP A 550 -7.49 -0.84 7.74
CA TRP A 550 -6.61 -1.09 6.61
C TRP A 550 -5.62 0.05 6.44
N GLY A 551 -4.40 -0.27 5.97
CA GLY A 551 -3.39 0.73 5.65
C GLY A 551 -3.76 1.48 4.38
N ASN A 552 -4.70 2.42 4.49
CA ASN A 552 -5.09 3.29 3.39
C ASN A 552 -4.14 4.47 3.26
N ILE A 553 -3.98 4.93 2.01
CA ILE A 553 -3.36 6.22 1.70
C ILE A 553 -4.47 7.19 1.30
N TRP A 554 -4.60 8.28 2.04
CA TRP A 554 -5.60 9.31 1.81
C TRP A 554 -4.99 10.51 1.12
N LEU A 555 -5.49 10.83 -0.07
CA LEU A 555 -5.13 12.04 -0.80
C LEU A 555 -6.05 13.17 -0.32
N ILE A 556 -5.51 14.11 0.45
CA ILE A 556 -6.28 15.16 1.12
C ILE A 556 -6.23 16.51 0.40
N ASP A 557 -5.36 16.65 -0.60
CA ASP A 557 -5.19 17.83 -1.47
C ASP A 557 -4.41 17.38 -2.73
N ASP A 558 -4.18 18.30 -3.66
CA ASP A 558 -3.29 18.11 -4.81
C ASP A 558 -1.94 17.52 -4.37
N ILE A 559 -1.43 16.56 -5.15
CA ILE A 559 -0.08 16.01 -5.02
C ILE A 559 0.60 16.09 -6.38
N VAL A 560 1.51 17.07 -6.54
CA VAL A 560 2.09 17.39 -7.86
C VAL A 560 3.60 17.45 -7.83
N TYR A 561 4.26 17.23 -8.96
CA TYR A 561 5.71 17.41 -9.06
C TYR A 561 6.06 18.91 -9.08
N SER A 562 7.22 19.25 -8.50
CA SER A 562 7.70 20.63 -8.39
C SER A 562 7.88 21.34 -9.75
N ASP A 563 8.06 20.58 -10.81
CA ASP A 563 8.22 21.03 -12.20
C ASP A 563 6.97 20.81 -13.07
N SER A 564 5.87 20.29 -12.51
CA SER A 564 4.60 20.16 -13.23
C SER A 564 4.02 21.51 -13.63
N TYR A 565 3.30 21.54 -14.75
CA TYR A 565 2.51 22.71 -15.16
C TYR A 565 1.34 22.94 -14.18
N GLY A 566 0.77 24.16 -14.18
CA GLY A 566 -0.27 24.53 -13.21
C GLY A 566 -1.56 23.69 -13.26
N ASN A 567 -1.81 22.98 -14.35
CA ASN A 567 -2.90 22.01 -14.51
C ASN A 567 -2.58 20.61 -13.98
N GLY A 568 -1.34 20.37 -13.51
CA GLY A 568 -0.85 19.08 -13.03
C GLY A 568 -0.07 18.28 -14.07
N GLN A 569 0.00 18.73 -15.32
CA GLN A 569 0.70 18.02 -16.40
C GLN A 569 2.19 17.92 -16.12
N ILE A 570 2.75 16.73 -16.30
CA ILE A 570 4.18 16.45 -16.17
C ILE A 570 4.96 16.92 -17.41
N ILE A 571 6.27 17.08 -17.26
CA ILE A 571 7.17 17.26 -18.39
C ILE A 571 7.46 15.88 -18.98
N HIS A 572 7.03 15.64 -20.22
CA HIS A 572 7.25 14.36 -20.89
C HIS A 572 8.75 14.11 -21.17
N PRO A 573 9.19 12.85 -21.27
CA PRO A 573 10.58 12.50 -21.56
C PRO A 573 11.14 13.17 -22.83
N GLN A 574 10.31 13.39 -23.87
CA GLN A 574 10.73 14.03 -25.11
C GLN A 574 11.06 15.52 -24.94
N ASP A 575 10.48 16.16 -23.92
CA ASP A 575 10.65 17.59 -23.61
C ASP A 575 11.68 17.83 -22.49
N GLY A 576 12.47 16.81 -22.14
CA GLY A 576 13.50 16.87 -21.10
C GLY A 576 13.18 16.04 -19.85
N GLY A 577 11.94 15.56 -19.71
CA GLY A 577 11.47 14.71 -18.61
C GLY A 577 11.47 15.41 -17.24
N THR A 578 11.07 14.65 -16.23
CA THR A 578 11.18 15.05 -14.81
C THR A 578 12.10 14.11 -14.03
N ASN A 579 12.73 14.64 -12.99
CA ASN A 579 13.49 13.84 -12.01
C ASN A 579 12.65 13.49 -10.77
N ASN A 580 11.42 13.99 -10.70
CA ASN A 580 10.50 13.78 -9.60
C ASN A 580 9.68 12.52 -9.87
N VAL A 581 9.53 11.67 -8.85
CA VAL A 581 8.65 10.50 -8.95
C VAL A 581 8.06 10.19 -7.58
N LEU A 582 6.78 9.84 -7.56
CA LEU A 582 6.07 9.40 -6.36
C LEU A 582 5.38 8.06 -6.62
N GLY A 583 5.68 7.06 -5.80
CA GLY A 583 4.96 5.80 -5.71
C GLY A 583 4.11 5.75 -4.44
N LEU A 584 2.86 5.31 -4.56
CA LEU A 584 1.94 5.08 -3.45
C LEU A 584 1.57 3.60 -3.43
N ILE A 585 2.02 2.88 -2.40
CA ILE A 585 1.75 1.45 -2.20
C ILE A 585 0.87 1.32 -0.95
N ALA A 586 -0.44 1.24 -1.14
CA ALA A 586 -1.41 1.07 -0.07
C ALA A 586 -1.68 -0.41 0.19
N GLY A 587 -1.66 -0.77 1.47
CA GLY A 587 -2.12 -2.05 1.97
C GLY A 587 -3.59 -2.29 1.72
N GLY A 588 -4.41 -1.27 1.99
CA GLY A 588 -5.82 -1.21 1.66
C GLY A 588 -6.05 -0.48 0.34
N SER A 589 -6.75 0.65 0.43
CA SER A 589 -7.14 1.50 -0.69
C SER A 589 -6.31 2.78 -0.77
N VAL A 590 -6.22 3.36 -1.96
CA VAL A 590 -5.85 4.78 -2.12
C VAL A 590 -7.13 5.56 -2.30
N ILE A 591 -7.41 6.47 -1.37
CA ILE A 591 -8.71 7.13 -1.26
C ILE A 591 -8.54 8.63 -1.48
N ILE A 592 -9.27 9.19 -2.44
CA ILE A 592 -9.41 10.64 -2.58
C ILE A 592 -10.40 11.13 -1.53
N ALA A 593 -9.87 11.79 -0.51
CA ALA A 593 -10.64 12.29 0.61
C ALA A 593 -11.60 13.42 0.20
N ASN A 594 -12.74 13.52 0.88
CA ASN A 594 -13.70 14.61 0.72
C ASN A 594 -13.29 15.86 1.51
N THR A 595 -12.23 16.53 1.06
CA THR A 595 -11.71 17.75 1.66
C THR A 595 -12.08 19.00 0.85
N LEU A 596 -11.97 20.18 1.47
CA LEU A 596 -12.17 21.46 0.80
C LEU A 596 -11.33 21.62 -0.48
N PRO A 597 -10.00 21.35 -0.47
CA PRO A 597 -9.19 21.46 -1.68
C PRO A 597 -9.61 20.47 -2.78
N ASN A 598 -10.11 19.29 -2.40
CA ASN A 598 -10.59 18.28 -3.33
C ASN A 598 -12.02 18.53 -3.84
N GLY A 599 -12.59 19.72 -3.64
CA GLY A 599 -13.89 20.05 -4.23
C GLY A 599 -15.11 19.53 -3.44
N ALA A 600 -14.97 19.31 -2.13
CA ALA A 600 -16.09 18.98 -1.27
C ALA A 600 -17.32 19.91 -1.46
N ARG A 601 -18.52 19.37 -1.20
CA ARG A 601 -19.81 20.07 -1.32
C ARG A 601 -20.14 20.48 -2.77
N GLY A 602 -20.01 19.54 -3.70
CA GLY A 602 -20.34 19.76 -5.11
C GLY A 602 -19.46 20.80 -5.80
N GLY A 603 -18.17 20.89 -5.44
CA GLY A 603 -17.23 21.90 -5.93
C GLY A 603 -17.44 23.31 -5.35
N GLY A 604 -18.39 23.50 -4.41
CA GLY A 604 -18.81 24.81 -3.90
C GLY A 604 -17.86 25.52 -2.94
N ALA A 605 -16.73 24.92 -2.57
CA ALA A 605 -15.79 25.49 -1.60
C ALA A 605 -14.30 25.37 -1.98
N GLY A 606 -13.97 24.81 -3.15
CA GLY A 606 -12.61 24.65 -3.69
C GLY A 606 -12.61 24.63 -5.22
N ASN A 607 -11.44 24.50 -5.86
CA ASN A 607 -11.41 24.09 -7.27
C ASN A 607 -11.94 22.65 -7.29
N GLY A 608 -13.07 22.39 -7.93
CA GLY A 608 -13.64 21.04 -8.01
C GLY A 608 -12.83 20.12 -8.91
N ASN A 609 -11.53 19.95 -8.71
CA ASN A 609 -10.69 18.95 -9.34
C ASN A 609 -9.55 18.61 -8.38
N ILE A 610 -9.03 17.39 -8.46
CA ILE A 610 -7.77 17.01 -7.80
C ILE A 610 -6.72 16.68 -8.86
N LYS A 611 -5.47 17.11 -8.63
CA LYS A 611 -4.32 16.82 -9.48
C LYS A 611 -3.38 15.84 -8.77
N ILE A 612 -2.99 14.80 -9.48
CA ILE A 612 -2.20 13.70 -8.92
C ILE A 612 -1.06 13.37 -9.88
N ASN A 613 0.18 13.57 -9.45
CA ASN A 613 1.39 13.07 -10.09
C ASN A 613 1.94 11.88 -9.29
N ALA A 614 1.47 10.66 -9.56
CA ALA A 614 1.90 9.47 -8.82
C ALA A 614 1.60 8.16 -9.55
N ALA A 615 2.44 7.16 -9.31
CA ALA A 615 2.09 5.75 -9.55
C ALA A 615 1.41 5.17 -8.31
N ILE A 616 0.22 4.62 -8.48
CA ILE A 616 -0.69 4.16 -7.43
C ILE A 616 -0.82 2.65 -7.49
N LEU A 617 -0.67 2.01 -6.33
CA LEU A 617 -0.93 0.59 -6.13
C LEU A 617 -1.78 0.38 -4.86
N ALA A 618 -2.99 -0.14 -5.02
CA ALA A 618 -3.87 -0.57 -3.93
C ALA A 618 -3.90 -2.11 -3.88
N MET A 619 -3.21 -2.72 -2.91
CA MET A 619 -2.95 -4.16 -2.89
C MET A 619 -4.18 -5.02 -2.58
N ASN A 620 -4.98 -4.61 -1.60
CA ASN A 620 -6.22 -5.33 -1.24
C ASN A 620 -7.48 -4.49 -1.52
N GLY A 621 -7.30 -3.20 -1.79
CA GLY A 621 -8.37 -2.23 -1.99
C GLY A 621 -8.53 -1.78 -3.46
N GLY A 622 -8.98 -0.53 -3.61
CA GLY A 622 -9.09 0.14 -4.91
C GLY A 622 -8.60 1.58 -4.87
N PHE A 623 -8.49 2.20 -6.05
CA PHE A 623 -8.35 3.66 -6.15
C PHE A 623 -9.75 4.29 -6.22
N ILE A 624 -10.17 4.94 -5.14
CA ILE A 624 -11.59 5.22 -4.87
C ILE A 624 -11.83 6.66 -4.38
N SER A 625 -12.97 7.24 -4.75
CA SER A 625 -13.41 8.51 -4.17
C SER A 625 -14.12 8.28 -2.83
N GLN A 626 -13.91 9.14 -1.84
CA GLN A 626 -14.65 9.08 -0.59
C GLN A 626 -16.09 9.61 -0.75
N TYR A 627 -16.95 8.85 -1.43
CA TYR A 627 -18.34 9.24 -1.72
C TYR A 627 -19.32 8.96 -0.56
N TRP A 628 -18.94 8.15 0.43
CA TRP A 628 -19.79 7.89 1.60
C TRP A 628 -19.88 9.10 2.53
N GLN A 629 -18.82 9.91 2.57
CA GLN A 629 -18.85 11.24 3.17
C GLN A 629 -19.38 12.25 2.16
N ASN A 630 -20.65 12.18 1.78
CA ASN A 630 -21.25 13.11 0.81
C ASN A 630 -22.19 14.13 1.46
N THR A 631 -22.54 15.16 0.67
CA THR A 631 -23.46 16.22 1.12
C THR A 631 -24.87 16.08 0.58
N THR A 632 -25.29 14.92 0.08
CA THR A 632 -26.60 14.78 -0.58
C THR A 632 -27.74 14.65 0.43
N SER A 633 -28.78 15.49 0.31
CA SER A 633 -29.93 15.42 1.21
C SER A 633 -30.71 14.10 1.04
N GLY A 634 -30.92 13.39 2.15
CA GLY A 634 -31.67 12.13 2.19
C GLY A 634 -30.86 10.88 1.84
N TYR A 635 -29.59 11.03 1.42
CA TYR A 635 -28.68 9.91 1.12
C TYR A 635 -27.28 10.08 1.75
N SER A 636 -27.10 11.06 2.64
CA SER A 636 -25.84 11.32 3.32
C SER A 636 -25.61 10.47 4.57
N GLY A 637 -26.68 10.07 5.27
CA GLY A 637 -26.58 9.38 6.57
C GLY A 637 -26.32 7.88 6.49
N PRO A 638 -26.21 7.20 7.65
CA PRO A 638 -26.09 5.75 7.76
C PRO A 638 -27.38 5.06 7.33
N LEU A 639 -27.58 4.99 6.01
CA LEU A 639 -28.75 4.42 5.37
C LEU A 639 -28.41 3.05 4.81
N ILE A 640 -29.26 2.09 5.11
CA ILE A 640 -29.20 0.75 4.52
C ILE A 640 -29.96 0.77 3.21
N THR A 641 -29.44 0.10 2.19
CA THR A 641 -30.11 -0.02 0.90
C THR A 641 -30.41 -1.47 0.56
N ASN A 642 -31.20 -1.70 -0.48
CA ASN A 642 -31.44 -3.06 -0.97
C ASN A 642 -30.20 -3.67 -1.67
N TYR A 643 -29.15 -2.88 -1.89
CA TYR A 643 -27.91 -3.32 -2.57
C TYR A 643 -26.86 -3.82 -1.58
N ASP A 644 -26.82 -3.23 -0.38
CA ASP A 644 -25.85 -3.55 0.67
C ASP A 644 -26.56 -3.45 2.02
N PRO A 645 -26.52 -4.51 2.87
CA PRO A 645 -27.09 -4.46 4.21
C PRO A 645 -26.32 -3.52 5.17
N ARG A 646 -25.16 -2.99 4.74
CA ARG A 646 -24.35 -2.05 5.52
C ARG A 646 -24.69 -0.60 5.15
N PRO A 647 -24.43 0.37 6.05
CA PRO A 647 -24.73 1.77 5.77
C PRO A 647 -23.94 2.25 4.55
N ILE A 648 -24.54 3.10 3.71
CA ILE A 648 -23.88 3.61 2.51
C ILE A 648 -23.16 4.94 2.76
N GLY A 649 -23.72 5.80 3.62
CA GLY A 649 -23.14 7.10 4.00
C GLY A 649 -22.85 7.17 5.50
N ASP A 650 -22.08 8.18 5.90
CA ASP A 650 -21.70 8.38 7.31
C ASP A 650 -22.31 9.64 7.96
N GLY A 651 -23.07 10.43 7.21
CA GLY A 651 -23.66 11.69 7.67
C GLY A 651 -22.65 12.83 7.89
N ARG A 652 -21.34 12.59 7.78
CA ARG A 652 -20.31 13.58 8.15
C ARG A 652 -20.11 14.65 7.08
N GLY A 653 -20.46 14.37 5.82
CA GLY A 653 -20.19 15.30 4.70
C GLY A 653 -20.80 16.70 4.89
N GLY A 654 -21.99 16.81 5.47
CA GLY A 654 -22.62 18.11 5.76
C GLY A 654 -22.06 18.82 6.99
N HIS A 655 -21.29 18.12 7.80
CA HIS A 655 -20.66 18.61 9.03
C HIS A 655 -19.18 18.92 8.85
N ARG A 656 -18.58 18.52 7.73
CA ARG A 656 -17.20 18.84 7.36
C ARG A 656 -17.12 19.88 6.26
N ASN A 657 -15.92 20.39 6.03
CA ASN A 657 -15.60 21.39 5.00
C ASN A 657 -16.25 22.75 5.35
N ASN A 658 -15.67 23.41 6.36
CA ASN A 658 -16.28 24.17 7.48
C ASN A 658 -16.97 23.25 8.49
N TYR A 659 -16.29 23.02 9.62
CA TYR A 659 -16.73 22.15 10.69
C TYR A 659 -18.04 22.61 11.30
N ARG A 660 -18.94 21.66 11.55
CA ARG A 660 -20.17 21.83 12.32
C ARG A 660 -20.29 20.67 13.31
N PRO A 661 -20.40 20.94 14.61
CA PRO A 661 -20.62 19.89 15.58
C PRO A 661 -21.98 19.22 15.34
N GLU A 662 -22.12 17.97 15.78
CA GLU A 662 -23.35 17.18 15.71
C GLU A 662 -24.57 17.88 16.35
N SER A 663 -24.35 18.74 17.35
CA SER A 663 -25.39 19.60 17.94
C SER A 663 -26.01 20.61 16.97
N GLN A 664 -25.40 20.83 15.80
CA GLN A 664 -25.92 21.67 14.74
C GLN A 664 -26.33 20.84 13.52
N THR A 665 -27.34 21.29 12.78
CA THR A 665 -27.71 20.63 11.53
C THR A 665 -26.61 20.76 10.48
N GLY A 666 -26.20 19.64 9.89
CA GLY A 666 -25.30 19.61 8.74
C GLY A 666 -25.87 20.33 7.51
N ILE A 667 -24.98 20.82 6.65
CA ILE A 667 -25.34 21.45 5.38
C ILE A 667 -25.35 20.41 4.27
N TYR A 668 -26.52 20.13 3.72
CA TYR A 668 -26.69 19.18 2.63
C TYR A 668 -27.26 19.88 1.39
N SER A 669 -26.76 19.49 0.21
CA SER A 669 -27.29 19.90 -1.10
C SER A 669 -28.65 19.27 -1.34
N THR A 670 -29.49 19.93 -2.15
CA THR A 670 -30.78 19.34 -2.53
C THR A 670 -30.57 18.03 -3.28
N ASN A 671 -31.48 17.08 -3.09
CA ASN A 671 -31.47 15.72 -3.67
C ASN A 671 -31.32 15.63 -5.20
N ASN A 672 -31.50 16.71 -5.96
CA ASN A 672 -31.33 16.71 -7.42
C ASN A 672 -29.97 17.25 -7.89
N GLN A 673 -29.15 17.81 -7.00
CA GLN A 673 -27.87 18.44 -7.37
C GLN A 673 -26.66 17.52 -7.21
N GLY A 674 -26.75 16.44 -6.41
CA GLY A 674 -25.62 15.55 -6.14
C GLY A 674 -24.53 16.19 -5.27
N ASP A 675 -23.34 15.60 -5.33
CA ASP A 675 -22.08 16.06 -4.72
C ASP A 675 -20.94 15.78 -5.70
N TYR A 676 -21.06 16.38 -6.89
CA TYR A 676 -20.10 16.24 -7.98
C TYR A 676 -18.89 17.16 -7.75
N ARG A 677 -17.70 16.57 -7.71
CA ARG A 677 -16.45 17.20 -7.27
C ARG A 677 -15.48 17.43 -8.44
N GLY A 678 -15.96 17.28 -9.68
CA GLY A 678 -15.27 17.50 -10.96
C GLY A 678 -14.34 16.37 -11.39
N PHE A 679 -13.10 16.65 -11.78
CA PHE A 679 -12.21 15.66 -12.40
C PHE A 679 -11.07 15.24 -11.48
N VAL A 680 -10.71 13.96 -11.57
CA VAL A 680 -9.40 13.46 -11.11
C VAL A 680 -8.44 13.58 -12.29
N ARG A 681 -7.55 14.57 -12.22
CA ARG A 681 -6.47 14.79 -13.19
C ARG A 681 -5.24 14.02 -12.77
N LEU A 682 -5.10 12.81 -13.27
CA LEU A 682 -4.00 11.94 -12.92
C LEU A 682 -2.95 11.95 -14.02
N TRP A 683 -1.69 12.15 -13.66
CA TRP A 683 -0.53 11.93 -14.51
C TRP A 683 0.35 10.89 -13.82
N GLY A 684 0.24 9.63 -14.24
CA GLY A 684 0.83 8.54 -13.49
C GLY A 684 0.31 7.16 -13.89
N SER A 685 0.04 6.32 -12.88
CA SER A 685 -0.38 4.92 -13.04
C SER A 685 -1.37 4.55 -11.94
N VAL A 686 -2.36 3.71 -12.25
CA VAL A 686 -3.33 3.16 -11.29
C VAL A 686 -3.35 1.65 -11.36
N VAL A 687 -3.02 0.99 -10.26
CA VAL A 687 -3.05 -0.46 -10.12
C VAL A 687 -3.86 -0.83 -8.88
N GLN A 688 -4.85 -1.71 -9.03
CA GLN A 688 -5.80 -2.01 -7.96
C GLN A 688 -6.26 -3.46 -7.97
N PHE A 689 -6.64 -3.97 -6.79
CA PHE A 689 -7.29 -5.28 -6.68
C PHE A 689 -8.66 -5.26 -7.34
N ARG A 690 -9.52 -4.33 -6.89
CA ARG A 690 -10.88 -4.15 -7.39
C ARG A 690 -11.11 -2.71 -7.82
N ARG A 691 -12.05 -2.51 -8.75
CA ARG A 691 -12.34 -1.18 -9.30
C ARG A 691 -12.99 -0.28 -8.26
N GLY A 692 -12.27 0.75 -7.83
CA GLY A 692 -12.83 1.78 -6.95
C GLY A 692 -13.87 2.65 -7.67
N TYR A 693 -14.98 2.96 -7.00
CA TYR A 693 -15.95 3.92 -7.54
C TYR A 693 -15.37 5.33 -7.49
N MET A 694 -15.10 5.89 -8.67
CA MET A 694 -14.71 7.29 -8.78
C MET A 694 -15.93 8.22 -8.84
N LYS A 695 -17.03 7.74 -9.42
CA LYS A 695 -18.34 8.42 -9.44
C LYS A 695 -19.47 7.46 -9.09
N ARG A 696 -20.44 7.93 -8.30
CA ARG A 696 -21.75 7.30 -8.09
C ARG A 696 -22.79 8.12 -8.84
N ASN A 697 -23.53 7.49 -9.74
CA ASN A 697 -24.60 8.13 -10.50
C ASN A 697 -25.98 7.90 -9.86
N GLN A 698 -27.00 8.55 -10.41
CA GLN A 698 -28.39 8.51 -9.94
C GLN A 698 -29.02 7.11 -9.86
N THR A 699 -28.56 6.16 -10.68
CA THR A 699 -29.11 4.80 -10.73
C THR A 699 -28.52 3.91 -9.63
N GLY A 700 -27.46 4.37 -8.95
CA GLY A 700 -26.83 3.69 -7.83
C GLY A 700 -27.65 3.77 -6.53
N PRO A 701 -27.06 3.38 -5.38
CA PRO A 701 -27.74 3.36 -4.09
C PRO A 701 -28.02 4.79 -3.59
N TYR A 702 -27.36 5.78 -4.19
CA TYR A 702 -27.63 7.19 -4.03
C TYR A 702 -28.57 7.64 -5.15
N MET A 703 -29.88 7.67 -4.89
CA MET A 703 -30.87 8.11 -5.88
C MET A 703 -30.94 9.64 -5.98
N THR A 704 -29.79 10.26 -6.23
CA THR A 704 -29.53 11.71 -6.27
C THR A 704 -28.73 12.07 -7.53
N GLY A 705 -28.26 13.31 -7.66
CA GLY A 705 -27.27 13.66 -8.69
C GLY A 705 -25.91 12.95 -8.48
N ASP A 706 -24.97 13.14 -9.39
CA ASP A 706 -23.66 12.49 -9.34
C ASP A 706 -22.88 12.84 -8.05
N ILE A 707 -22.19 11.85 -7.47
CA ILE A 707 -21.29 12.00 -6.31
C ILE A 707 -19.89 11.52 -6.68
N GLY A 708 -18.87 12.32 -6.43
CA GLY A 708 -17.47 11.99 -6.74
C GLY A 708 -16.98 12.69 -8.01
N TYR A 709 -16.20 12.02 -8.83
CA TYR A 709 -15.41 12.62 -9.91
C TYR A 709 -15.47 11.86 -11.23
N ASP A 710 -15.34 12.59 -12.33
CA ASP A 710 -14.98 12.03 -13.64
C ASP A 710 -13.48 11.76 -13.74
N LYS A 711 -13.07 10.89 -14.68
CA LYS A 711 -11.68 10.48 -14.85
C LYS A 711 -11.04 11.25 -16.01
N ASP A 712 -9.91 11.90 -15.72
CA ASP A 712 -9.03 12.60 -16.66
C ASP A 712 -7.62 12.03 -16.45
N TYR A 713 -7.41 10.81 -16.96
CA TYR A 713 -6.28 9.94 -16.61
C TYR A 713 -5.26 9.90 -17.73
N HIS A 714 -4.05 10.36 -17.42
CA HIS A 714 -2.93 10.39 -18.33
C HIS A 714 -1.74 9.61 -17.81
N TYR A 715 -1.10 8.85 -18.69
CA TYR A 715 0.07 8.09 -18.32
C TYR A 715 1.31 8.97 -18.18
N ASP A 716 2.03 8.83 -17.05
CA ASP A 716 3.35 9.43 -16.93
C ASP A 716 4.41 8.57 -17.63
N TRP A 717 4.75 8.98 -18.86
CA TRP A 717 5.77 8.33 -19.68
C TRP A 717 7.17 8.32 -19.05
N ASN A 718 7.46 9.16 -18.05
CA ASN A 718 8.71 9.11 -17.30
C ASN A 718 8.85 7.81 -16.49
N LEU A 719 7.75 7.17 -16.08
CA LEU A 719 7.75 5.93 -15.30
C LEU A 719 8.43 4.76 -16.03
N LYS A 720 8.43 4.78 -17.37
CA LYS A 720 9.14 3.76 -18.18
C LYS A 720 10.66 3.83 -18.04
N LEU A 721 11.18 5.02 -17.71
CA LEU A 721 12.61 5.32 -17.57
C LEU A 721 13.02 5.34 -16.10
N ASN A 722 12.25 6.03 -15.27
CA ASN A 722 12.51 6.28 -13.86
C ASN A 722 11.28 5.87 -13.03
N PRO A 723 11.07 4.57 -12.79
CA PRO A 723 9.96 4.09 -11.99
C PRO A 723 10.11 4.51 -10.52
N PRO A 724 9.03 4.49 -9.73
CA PRO A 724 9.13 4.82 -8.32
C PRO A 724 10.07 3.84 -7.58
N PRO A 725 10.78 4.31 -6.55
CA PRO A 725 11.74 3.49 -5.82
C PRO A 725 11.12 2.21 -5.25
N TYR A 726 11.64 1.04 -5.62
CA TYR A 726 11.12 -0.27 -5.23
C TYR A 726 9.62 -0.48 -5.53
N PHE A 727 9.10 0.14 -6.59
CA PHE A 727 7.74 -0.14 -7.04
C PHE A 727 7.63 -1.58 -7.58
N PRO A 728 6.51 -2.28 -7.35
CA PRO A 728 6.41 -3.72 -7.62
C PRO A 728 6.63 -4.18 -9.05
N ASP A 729 7.36 -5.28 -9.18
CA ASP A 729 7.63 -5.99 -10.43
C ASP A 729 6.42 -6.85 -10.85
N LEU A 730 6.20 -6.99 -12.15
CA LEU A 730 5.21 -7.89 -12.71
C LEU A 730 5.67 -9.33 -12.61
N GLN A 731 4.72 -10.23 -12.32
CA GLN A 731 4.96 -11.66 -12.28
C GLN A 731 3.94 -12.41 -13.13
N ASN A 732 4.39 -13.46 -13.81
CA ASN A 732 3.51 -14.39 -14.52
C ASN A 732 2.94 -15.45 -13.56
N THR A 733 2.03 -16.27 -14.06
CA THR A 733 1.36 -17.37 -13.34
C THR A 733 2.30 -18.45 -12.77
N ASN A 734 3.59 -18.44 -13.11
CA ASN A 734 4.63 -19.32 -12.55
C ASN A 734 5.49 -18.64 -11.47
N ASN A 735 5.05 -17.50 -10.95
CA ASN A 735 5.74 -16.64 -9.97
C ASN A 735 7.14 -16.20 -10.43
N THR A 736 7.34 -16.04 -11.75
CA THR A 736 8.57 -15.44 -12.28
C THR A 736 8.37 -14.02 -12.75
N VAL A 737 9.41 -13.21 -12.52
CA VAL A 737 9.43 -11.81 -12.89
C VAL A 737 9.36 -11.69 -14.42
N ILE A 738 8.46 -10.85 -14.92
CA ILE A 738 8.36 -10.56 -16.34
C ILE A 738 9.48 -9.59 -16.71
N LEU A 739 10.35 -10.00 -17.63
CA LEU A 739 11.52 -9.25 -18.05
C LEU A 739 11.29 -8.65 -19.45
N LYS A 740 11.66 -7.38 -19.64
CA LYS A 740 11.76 -6.74 -20.96
C LYS A 740 13.22 -6.64 -21.40
N MET A 741 13.49 -6.84 -22.68
CA MET A 741 14.83 -6.70 -23.23
C MET A 741 15.29 -5.24 -23.16
N ALA A 742 16.47 -5.01 -22.59
CA ALA A 742 17.09 -3.70 -22.46
C ALA A 742 18.21 -3.50 -23.49
N SER A 743 19.05 -4.51 -23.72
CA SER A 743 20.07 -4.47 -24.77
C SER A 743 20.45 -5.87 -25.25
N TYR A 744 20.98 -5.94 -26.46
CA TYR A 744 21.49 -7.16 -27.08
C TYR A 744 22.74 -6.80 -27.89
N GLY A 745 23.75 -7.68 -27.90
CA GLY A 745 24.92 -7.50 -28.75
C GLY A 745 26.00 -8.56 -28.60
N GLU A 746 27.07 -8.41 -29.37
CA GLU A 746 28.27 -9.24 -29.24
C GLU A 746 29.13 -8.75 -28.06
N ALA A 747 29.52 -9.67 -27.19
CA ALA A 747 30.37 -9.38 -26.04
C ALA A 747 31.85 -9.35 -26.47
N SER A 748 32.52 -8.21 -26.28
CA SER A 748 33.97 -8.12 -26.52
C SER A 748 34.74 -8.87 -25.43
N ARG A 749 35.79 -9.62 -25.79
CA ARG A 749 36.71 -10.29 -24.83
C ARG A 749 37.49 -9.33 -23.92
N THR A 750 37.34 -8.02 -24.08
CA THR A 750 38.14 -7.00 -23.38
C THR A 750 37.55 -6.51 -22.06
N ASN A 751 36.30 -6.85 -21.72
CA ASN A 751 35.62 -6.38 -20.51
C ASN A 751 34.90 -7.52 -19.77
N ASP A 752 35.61 -8.61 -19.46
CA ASP A 752 35.24 -9.48 -18.33
C ASP A 752 35.87 -8.93 -17.03
#